data_AF-A0A838HVV7-F1
#
_entry.id   AF-A0A838HVV7-F1
#
_cell.length_a   1.000
_cell.length_b   1.000
_cell.length_c   1.000
_cell.angle_alpha   90.00
_cell.angle_beta   90.00
_cell.angle_gamma   90.00
#
_symmetry.space_group_name_H-M   'P 1'
#
loop_
_entity.id
_entity.type
_entity.pdbx_description
1 polymer ?
#
loop_
_entity_poly.entity_id
_entity_poly.type
_entity_poly.pdbx_seq_one_letter_code
_entity_poly.pdbx_strand_id
1 'polypeptide(L)'
;QAATDVANGRTPIVSFNTRRPGSSTIPWSEIAARQHDETLRAKAEAVRDFGHPLYLIFHHEPDNVHNEAVGTPAEFRAAWQVVHDVFSAVGTPNVTWIWTLSSKAYRLGQADQWYPGDAYTDLIGSDPYAYPERSWLTVAEPPLAFAAGRNKPLAFPEWGVGERWGDGDRARQVRQIAAWMKEHDIALAAYWSSQLPDKPDWRLVPGTEAFAAFRDVAHDPHFDGGSSLPLTVQRTGTGSGRVTSAPAGIDCGTTCAAQLPYGTGVTLTARPEPGSAFTGWSGAAGCTGVAGCTVTMTAARTVGATFTTTHQVTVARSGEGTGTVTSDPGGIDCGTICTAAYVEGAEVTLTATPSAGSAFAGWSLTQCAGTGSCVLRVGSAVAVEAHFEPATASEPVPPPGVPPDPDPVPPAPEGSPAGAGRGFAGEPGTTARIDSADPGATAIAVSRVRFDAASDGRRAAHVVLSRDDAFPDSIAGAPLTGDGPLLLTSTAVLDDATAAEIERVLPAGGTVYLLGGPAAIAQPVEDSLQAAGYRAIRLAGPSRVETALRVADEVRARFPDVRDVAVARAYGASGDDTSGWADSVTGGGFGARAGVPIVVNPTAALHPAVADWLRRDAPDRTLLLGGTAALASAVEAGVPNPSRISGAERTATAAAVATTLWHAPGTGPRSFVVINGEHPSGWAFGLAAGGLAADSAAPILMVTGEVPAATAALVGACGPPEVALLIIGDATVVPESLRATLDDLDGGACPAG
;
A
#
# COMPACT_ATOMS: atom_id res chain seq x y z
N GLN A 1 10.25 15.54 43.04
CA GLN A 1 10.54 14.98 41.71
C GLN A 1 10.31 13.47 41.68
N ALA A 2 11.13 12.64 42.34
CA ALA A 2 10.95 11.17 42.33
C ALA A 2 9.51 10.70 42.67
N ALA A 3 8.87 11.27 43.70
CA ALA A 3 7.47 10.98 44.02
C ALA A 3 6.48 11.39 42.91
N THR A 4 6.76 12.48 42.20
CA THR A 4 5.99 12.92 41.03
C THR A 4 6.17 11.95 39.86
N ASP A 5 7.37 11.43 39.65
CA ASP A 5 7.64 10.46 38.60
C ASP A 5 6.91 9.14 38.86
N VAL A 6 6.92 8.64 40.10
CA VAL A 6 6.15 7.44 40.49
C VAL A 6 4.65 7.66 40.37
N ALA A 7 4.12 8.83 40.76
CA ALA A 7 2.71 9.16 40.57
C ALA A 7 2.29 9.13 39.09
N ASN A 8 3.24 9.30 38.17
CA ASN A 8 3.05 9.19 36.72
C ASN A 8 3.42 7.80 36.16
N GLY A 9 3.60 6.79 37.01
CA GLY A 9 3.94 5.42 36.61
C GLY A 9 5.38 5.21 36.16
N ARG A 10 6.31 6.12 36.49
CA ARG A 10 7.72 6.06 36.10
C ARG A 10 8.60 5.55 37.23
N THR A 11 9.66 4.84 36.88
CA THR A 11 10.73 4.47 37.82
C THR A 11 11.85 5.52 37.74
N PRO A 12 12.15 6.25 38.82
CA PRO A 12 13.17 7.29 38.81
C PRO A 12 14.59 6.73 38.73
N ILE A 13 15.44 7.42 37.95
CA ILE A 13 16.91 7.31 38.01
C ILE A 13 17.42 8.55 38.73
N VAL A 14 18.06 8.36 39.89
CA VAL A 14 18.60 9.46 40.69
C VAL A 14 20.10 9.38 40.71
N SER A 15 20.73 10.42 40.18
CA SER A 15 22.16 10.67 40.34
C SER A 15 22.38 11.75 41.39
N PHE A 16 23.36 11.54 42.27
CA PHE A 16 23.80 12.58 43.20
C PHE A 16 25.31 12.75 43.19
N ASN A 17 25.73 14.02 43.18
CA ASN A 17 27.14 14.42 43.13
C ASN A 17 27.64 14.87 44.50
N THR A 18 28.96 14.90 44.66
CA THR A 18 29.63 15.28 45.92
C THR A 18 29.77 16.80 46.02
N ARG A 19 28.67 17.51 46.30
CA ARG A 19 28.65 18.98 46.42
C ARG A 19 28.02 19.44 47.74
N ARG A 20 28.56 20.52 48.31
CA ARG A 20 27.93 21.27 49.40
C ARG A 20 26.90 22.28 48.85
N PRO A 21 25.93 22.72 49.65
CA PRO A 21 25.13 23.89 49.33
C PRO A 21 26.05 25.09 49.03
N GLY A 22 25.92 25.72 47.86
CA GLY A 22 26.82 26.79 47.39
C GLY A 22 27.97 26.34 46.48
N SER A 23 27.91 25.12 45.93
CA SER A 23 28.75 24.64 44.81
C SER A 23 30.21 24.29 45.13
N SER A 24 30.62 24.22 46.41
CA SER A 24 31.94 23.64 46.74
C SER A 24 31.91 22.11 46.68
N THR A 25 32.92 21.51 46.05
CA THR A 25 33.06 20.06 45.91
C THR A 25 33.48 19.41 47.23
N ILE A 26 32.92 18.25 47.55
CA ILE A 26 33.38 17.36 48.62
C ILE A 26 34.31 16.32 47.97
N PRO A 27 35.60 16.26 48.37
CA PRO A 27 36.53 15.26 47.86
C PRO A 27 36.08 13.83 48.18
N TRP A 28 36.36 12.88 47.28
CA TRP A 28 36.02 11.48 47.52
C TRP A 28 36.76 10.90 48.73
N SER A 29 37.96 11.40 49.05
CA SER A 29 38.72 11.00 50.22
C SER A 29 38.02 11.31 51.55
N GLU A 30 37.25 12.40 51.65
CA GLU A 30 36.45 12.69 52.85
C GLU A 30 35.32 11.66 53.05
N ILE A 31 34.69 11.22 51.95
CA ILE A 31 33.63 10.21 51.97
C ILE A 31 34.23 8.83 52.27
N ALA A 32 35.34 8.47 51.62
CA ALA A 32 36.07 7.24 51.90
C ALA A 32 36.55 7.17 53.36
N ALA A 33 36.89 8.31 53.96
CA ALA A 33 37.21 8.44 55.38
C ALA A 33 35.97 8.49 56.30
N ARG A 34 34.76 8.27 55.77
CA ARG A 34 33.48 8.21 56.51
C ARG A 34 33.10 9.48 57.25
N GLN A 35 33.62 10.64 56.82
CA GLN A 35 33.36 11.93 57.47
C GLN A 35 31.92 12.44 57.26
N HIS A 36 31.18 11.83 56.32
CA HIS A 36 29.84 12.24 55.90
C HIS A 36 28.76 11.19 56.18
N ASP A 37 29.05 10.17 56.99
CA ASP A 37 28.17 9.02 57.27
C ASP A 37 26.78 9.42 57.80
N GLU A 38 26.70 10.44 58.66
CA GLU A 38 25.41 10.91 59.19
C GLU A 38 24.53 11.48 58.07
N THR A 39 25.13 12.25 57.16
CA THR A 39 24.42 12.80 55.99
C THR A 39 24.01 11.70 55.02
N LEU A 40 24.89 10.71 54.79
CA LEU A 40 24.59 9.57 53.92
C LEU A 40 23.49 8.68 54.53
N ARG A 41 23.49 8.46 55.84
CA ARG A 41 22.45 7.70 56.55
C ARG A 41 21.09 8.38 56.41
N ALA A 42 21.01 9.69 56.63
CA ALA A 42 19.76 10.44 56.46
C ALA A 42 19.22 10.35 55.01
N LYS A 43 20.11 10.36 54.00
CA LYS A 43 19.72 10.15 52.59
C LYS A 43 19.24 8.72 52.34
N ALA A 44 19.92 7.72 52.88
CA ALA A 44 19.53 6.33 52.75
C ALA A 44 18.17 6.06 53.42
N GLU A 45 17.90 6.65 54.59
CA GLU A 45 16.60 6.57 55.27
C GLU A 45 15.49 7.18 54.41
N ALA A 46 15.73 8.35 53.82
CA ALA A 46 14.77 8.97 52.90
C ALA A 46 14.51 8.10 51.65
N VAL A 47 15.54 7.42 51.13
CA VAL A 47 15.41 6.50 49.99
C VAL A 47 14.67 5.22 50.38
N ARG A 48 14.90 4.67 51.58
CA ARG A 48 14.13 3.53 52.09
C ARG A 48 12.66 3.90 52.26
N ASP A 49 12.41 5.03 52.92
CA ASP A 49 11.06 5.49 53.26
C ASP A 49 10.26 5.93 52.02
N PHE A 50 10.96 6.23 50.91
CA PHE A 50 10.32 6.42 49.60
C PHE A 50 9.54 5.17 49.14
N GLY A 51 9.98 3.95 49.51
CA GLY A 51 9.20 2.72 49.37
C GLY A 51 8.93 2.23 47.93
N HIS A 52 9.42 2.94 46.91
CA HIS A 52 9.26 2.59 45.51
C HIS A 52 10.61 2.26 44.85
N PRO A 53 10.62 1.42 43.79
CA PRO A 53 11.83 1.13 43.03
C PRO A 53 12.56 2.39 42.58
N LEU A 54 13.89 2.38 42.70
CA LEU A 54 14.76 3.51 42.42
C LEU A 54 16.09 3.01 41.85
N TYR A 55 16.49 3.53 40.70
CA TYR A 55 17.86 3.40 40.25
C TYR A 55 18.72 4.51 40.85
N LEU A 56 19.85 4.16 41.47
CA LEU A 56 20.70 5.11 42.17
C LEU A 56 22.12 5.10 41.60
N ILE A 57 22.62 6.30 41.29
CA ILE A 57 23.97 6.55 40.78
C ILE A 57 24.68 7.49 41.76
N PHE A 58 25.84 7.04 42.26
CA PHE A 58 26.73 7.90 43.02
C PHE A 58 27.79 8.53 42.11
N HIS A 59 27.76 9.86 42.01
CA HIS A 59 28.72 10.69 41.27
C HIS A 59 28.93 10.20 39.83
N HIS A 60 27.93 10.47 38.98
CA HIS A 60 27.82 10.08 37.58
C HIS A 60 29.02 10.53 36.72
N GLU A 61 29.53 9.62 35.88
CA GLU A 61 30.72 9.81 35.03
C GLU A 61 31.94 10.40 35.79
N PRO A 62 32.44 9.72 36.84
CA PRO A 62 33.57 10.19 37.64
C PRO A 62 34.87 10.31 36.81
N ASP A 63 34.94 9.65 35.67
CA ASP A 63 36.06 9.65 34.72
C ASP A 63 36.14 10.89 33.81
N ASN A 64 35.13 11.77 33.87
CA ASN A 64 35.17 13.03 33.15
C ASN A 64 36.25 13.98 33.68
N VAL A 65 36.92 14.68 32.76
CA VAL A 65 38.03 15.63 33.05
C VAL A 65 37.64 16.76 34.01
N HIS A 66 36.34 17.08 34.12
CA HIS A 66 35.87 18.10 35.06
C HIS A 66 35.85 17.63 36.52
N ASN A 67 36.07 16.34 36.78
CA ASN A 67 36.07 15.74 38.11
C ASN A 67 37.48 15.49 38.66
N GLU A 68 38.54 15.87 37.94
CA GLU A 68 39.94 15.73 38.41
C GLU A 68 40.18 16.44 39.76
N ALA A 69 39.44 17.51 40.05
CA ALA A 69 39.51 18.24 41.30
C ALA A 69 38.78 17.54 42.48
N VAL A 70 38.03 16.45 42.24
CA VAL A 70 37.28 15.72 43.27
C VAL A 70 38.14 14.63 43.93
N GLY A 71 39.04 14.00 43.16
CA GLY A 71 39.96 12.99 43.67
C GLY A 71 40.46 12.02 42.61
N THR A 72 41.12 10.98 43.08
CA THR A 72 41.70 9.90 42.26
C THR A 72 40.69 8.75 42.04
N PRO A 73 40.90 7.88 41.03
CA PRO A 73 40.07 6.69 40.84
C PRO A 73 40.01 5.77 42.07
N ALA A 74 41.11 5.67 42.82
CA ALA A 74 41.15 4.86 44.04
C ALA A 74 40.26 5.44 45.15
N GLU A 75 40.28 6.76 45.33
CA GLU A 75 39.41 7.45 46.28
C GLU A 75 37.94 7.36 45.87
N PHE A 76 37.62 7.46 44.57
CA PHE A 76 36.27 7.23 44.06
C PHE A 76 35.75 5.83 44.41
N ARG A 77 36.53 4.77 44.11
CA ARG A 77 36.14 3.39 44.44
C ARG A 77 35.86 3.23 45.93
N ALA A 78 36.74 3.75 46.79
CA ALA A 78 36.56 3.68 48.24
C ALA A 78 35.32 4.47 48.71
N ALA A 79 35.09 5.66 48.15
CA ALA A 79 33.89 6.46 48.45
C ALA A 79 32.60 5.75 48.00
N TRP A 80 32.59 5.13 46.82
CA TRP A 80 31.45 4.35 46.33
C TRP A 80 31.11 3.21 47.29
N GLN A 81 32.12 2.44 47.71
CA GLN A 81 31.95 1.34 48.66
C GLN A 81 31.37 1.82 49.99
N VAL A 82 31.88 2.93 50.54
CA VAL A 82 31.33 3.53 51.78
C VAL A 82 29.87 3.94 51.61
N VAL A 83 29.53 4.61 50.50
CA VAL A 83 28.15 5.03 50.21
C VAL A 83 27.22 3.82 50.15
N HIS A 84 27.61 2.79 49.40
CA HIS A 84 26.85 1.55 49.29
C HIS A 84 26.69 0.83 50.64
N ASP A 85 27.75 0.76 51.45
CA ASP A 85 27.72 0.13 52.77
C ASP A 85 26.77 0.87 53.73
N VAL A 86 26.77 2.21 53.72
CA VAL A 86 25.85 3.01 54.54
C VAL A 86 24.39 2.75 54.14
N PHE A 87 24.10 2.72 52.84
CA PHE A 87 22.75 2.44 52.34
C PHE A 87 22.31 1.01 52.64
N SER A 88 23.21 0.04 52.45
CA SER A 88 22.97 -1.36 52.78
C SER A 88 22.68 -1.55 54.28
N ALA A 89 23.42 -0.86 55.15
CA ALA A 89 23.21 -0.89 56.60
C ALA A 89 21.87 -0.29 57.04
N VAL A 90 21.34 0.70 56.32
CA VAL A 90 20.00 1.27 56.55
C VAL A 90 18.89 0.35 56.04
N GLY A 91 19.20 -0.52 55.08
CA GLY A 91 18.26 -1.45 54.47
C GLY A 91 17.41 -0.76 53.41
N THR A 92 17.99 -0.49 52.24
CA THR A 92 17.32 0.10 51.09
C THR A 92 17.04 -0.96 50.00
N PRO A 93 16.08 -1.88 50.19
CA PRO A 93 15.82 -2.98 49.24
C PRO A 93 15.20 -2.51 47.91
N ASN A 94 14.74 -1.26 47.87
CA ASN A 94 14.14 -0.63 46.72
C ASN A 94 15.17 0.03 45.77
N VAL A 95 16.47 -0.10 46.07
CA VAL A 95 17.55 0.50 45.29
C VAL A 95 18.18 -0.53 44.36
N THR A 96 18.39 -0.13 43.11
CA THR A 96 19.27 -0.80 42.15
C THR A 96 20.44 0.13 41.82
N TRP A 97 21.66 -0.32 42.06
CA TRP A 97 22.88 0.47 41.89
C TRP A 97 23.38 0.43 40.46
N ILE A 98 23.50 1.59 39.82
CA ILE A 98 24.09 1.72 38.50
C ILE A 98 25.42 2.44 38.61
N TRP A 99 26.52 1.73 38.34
CA TRP A 99 27.85 2.33 38.28
C TRP A 99 28.12 2.84 36.87
N THR A 100 28.09 4.16 36.69
CA THR A 100 28.11 4.80 35.36
C THR A 100 29.44 5.50 35.10
N LEU A 101 30.12 5.08 34.02
CA LEU A 101 31.25 5.81 33.43
C LEU A 101 30.90 6.38 32.07
N SER A 102 31.70 7.33 31.58
CA SER A 102 31.59 7.72 30.20
C SER A 102 32.02 6.58 29.26
N SER A 103 31.46 6.55 28.06
CA SER A 103 31.87 5.59 27.01
C SER A 103 33.36 5.69 26.64
N LYS A 104 34.07 6.75 27.06
CA LYS A 104 35.50 6.92 26.83
C LYS A 104 36.34 6.00 27.72
N ALA A 105 36.00 5.84 29.00
CA ALA A 105 36.79 5.01 29.91
C ALA A 105 36.85 3.55 29.45
N TYR A 106 35.73 3.00 28.97
CA TYR A 106 35.68 1.65 28.42
C TYR A 106 36.56 1.50 27.17
N ARG A 107 36.46 2.43 26.20
CA ARG A 107 37.25 2.41 24.96
C ARG A 107 38.76 2.51 25.20
N LEU A 108 39.17 3.19 26.26
CA LEU A 108 40.58 3.35 26.60
C LEU A 108 41.11 2.21 27.49
N GLY A 109 40.31 1.18 27.79
CA GLY A 109 40.70 0.10 28.70
C GLY A 109 40.92 0.59 30.14
N GLN A 110 40.23 1.67 30.52
CA GLN A 110 40.40 2.38 31.77
C GLN A 110 39.29 2.10 32.78
N ALA A 111 38.26 1.34 32.41
CA ALA A 111 37.10 1.07 33.27
C ALA A 111 37.48 0.39 34.60
N ASP A 112 38.43 -0.56 34.57
CA ASP A 112 38.87 -1.30 35.76
C ASP A 112 39.39 -0.40 36.88
N GLN A 113 40.06 0.71 36.55
CA GLN A 113 40.60 1.62 37.56
C GLN A 113 39.49 2.38 38.32
N TRP A 114 38.26 2.39 37.81
CA TRP A 114 37.14 3.09 38.44
C TRP A 114 36.13 2.12 39.08
N TYR A 115 36.29 0.80 38.85
CA TYR A 115 35.28 -0.20 39.17
C TYR A 115 35.26 -0.57 40.66
N PRO A 116 34.16 -0.33 41.41
CA PRO A 116 34.12 -0.55 42.85
C PRO A 116 34.00 -2.04 43.27
N GLY A 117 33.73 -2.94 42.32
CA GLY A 117 33.64 -4.39 42.53
C GLY A 117 32.23 -4.95 42.38
N ASP A 118 32.13 -6.24 42.04
CA ASP A 118 30.86 -6.91 41.69
C ASP A 118 29.81 -6.91 42.81
N ALA A 119 30.25 -6.85 44.07
CA ALA A 119 29.37 -6.81 45.24
C ALA A 119 28.72 -5.43 45.47
N TYR A 120 29.21 -4.39 44.78
CA TYR A 120 28.82 -2.99 44.95
C TYR A 120 28.12 -2.42 43.72
N THR A 121 27.78 -3.26 42.74
CA THR A 121 27.24 -2.82 41.45
C THR A 121 26.22 -3.81 40.94
N ASP A 122 24.99 -3.35 40.74
CA ASP A 122 23.94 -4.19 40.14
C ASP A 122 23.99 -4.12 38.63
N LEU A 123 24.07 -2.90 38.07
CA LEU A 123 24.13 -2.63 36.64
C LEU A 123 25.42 -1.88 36.27
N ILE A 124 26.05 -2.30 35.18
CA ILE A 124 27.13 -1.53 34.54
C ILE A 124 26.50 -0.42 33.73
N GLY A 125 26.85 0.83 33.99
CA GLY A 125 26.34 2.01 33.30
C GLY A 125 27.35 2.57 32.31
N SER A 126 26.87 3.00 31.15
CA SER A 126 27.62 3.80 30.18
C SER A 126 26.72 4.82 29.54
N ASP A 127 27.27 5.98 29.14
CA ASP A 127 26.53 6.99 28.38
C ASP A 127 27.00 7.07 26.93
N PRO A 128 26.45 6.23 26.03
CA PRO A 128 26.77 6.28 24.62
C PRO A 128 26.01 7.41 23.91
N TYR A 129 26.74 8.15 23.07
CA TYR A 129 26.19 9.22 22.25
C TYR A 129 26.63 9.03 20.79
N ALA A 130 25.67 9.01 19.87
CA ALA A 130 25.90 8.81 18.45
C ALA A 130 26.30 10.12 17.76
N TYR A 131 27.35 10.06 16.94
CA TYR A 131 27.81 11.19 16.12
C TYR A 131 28.11 10.72 14.68
N PRO A 132 28.02 11.60 13.66
CA PRO A 132 28.40 11.23 12.30
C PRO A 132 29.83 10.71 12.17
N GLU A 133 30.75 11.23 13.00
CA GLU A 133 32.16 10.89 12.97
C GLU A 133 32.51 9.66 13.82
N ARG A 134 31.54 9.12 14.57
CA ARG A 134 31.74 7.97 15.46
C ARG A 134 30.48 7.11 15.51
N SER A 135 30.60 5.91 14.92
CA SER A 135 29.57 4.89 14.99
C SER A 135 29.15 4.62 16.44
N TRP A 136 27.85 4.44 16.63
CA TRP A 136 27.26 4.03 17.90
C TRP A 136 27.90 2.76 18.48
N LEU A 137 28.15 1.77 17.61
CA LEU A 137 28.74 0.49 18.02
C LEU A 137 30.10 0.68 18.70
N THR A 138 30.91 1.62 18.20
CA THR A 138 32.21 1.94 18.76
C THR A 138 32.15 2.45 20.20
N VAL A 139 31.02 3.05 20.61
CA VAL A 139 30.81 3.53 21.99
C VAL A 139 30.01 2.56 22.85
N ALA A 140 29.23 1.65 22.27
CA ALA A 140 28.37 0.71 22.99
C ALA A 140 28.99 -0.69 23.20
N GLU A 141 29.83 -1.18 22.28
CA GLU A 141 30.42 -2.53 22.39
C GLU A 141 31.43 -2.68 23.56
N PRO A 142 32.32 -1.72 23.84
CA PRO A 142 33.27 -1.84 24.96
C PRO A 142 32.61 -1.97 26.34
N PRO A 143 31.60 -1.16 26.73
CA PRO A 143 30.91 -1.38 28.00
C PRO A 143 30.11 -2.68 28.03
N LEU A 144 29.56 -3.14 26.89
CA LEU A 144 28.92 -4.45 26.79
C LEU A 144 29.90 -5.59 27.09
N ALA A 145 31.08 -5.58 26.47
CA ALA A 145 32.12 -6.57 26.74
C ALA A 145 32.58 -6.54 28.22
N PHE A 146 32.71 -5.34 28.78
CA PHE A 146 33.09 -5.17 30.20
C PHE A 146 32.04 -5.76 31.16
N ALA A 147 30.75 -5.55 30.86
CA ALA A 147 29.63 -6.06 31.65
C ALA A 147 29.49 -7.58 31.53
N ALA A 148 29.61 -8.11 30.30
CA ALA A 148 29.58 -9.55 30.03
C ALA A 148 30.71 -10.29 30.76
N GLY A 149 31.92 -9.73 30.78
CA GLY A 149 33.07 -10.28 31.51
C GLY A 149 32.87 -10.40 33.03
N ARG A 150 31.83 -9.76 33.58
CA ARG A 150 31.46 -9.78 35.02
C ARG A 150 30.11 -10.42 35.28
N ASN A 151 29.45 -10.93 34.24
CA ASN A 151 28.08 -11.42 34.32
C ASN A 151 27.12 -10.39 34.95
N LYS A 152 27.26 -9.13 34.55
CA LYS A 152 26.41 -8.02 34.98
C LYS A 152 25.61 -7.49 33.80
N PRO A 153 24.34 -7.08 33.98
CA PRO A 153 23.58 -6.43 32.92
C PRO A 153 24.15 -5.03 32.60
N LEU A 154 24.00 -4.62 31.35
CA LEU A 154 24.37 -3.29 30.87
C LEU A 154 23.17 -2.35 30.92
N ALA A 155 23.40 -1.11 31.35
CA ALA A 155 22.45 -0.02 31.35
C ALA A 155 23.05 1.18 30.60
N PHE A 156 22.17 1.94 29.96
CA PHE A 156 22.45 3.26 29.38
C PHE A 156 21.64 4.33 30.11
N PRO A 157 22.13 4.84 31.26
CA PRO A 157 21.47 5.91 32.01
C PRO A 157 21.27 7.17 31.18
N GLU A 158 22.15 7.41 30.21
CA GLU A 158 21.94 8.38 29.16
C GLU A 158 22.30 7.80 27.80
N TRP A 159 21.48 8.08 26.80
CA TRP A 159 21.88 7.97 25.41
C TRP A 159 21.27 9.05 24.52
N GLY A 160 21.91 9.32 23.38
CA GLY A 160 21.35 10.28 22.44
C GLY A 160 21.92 10.18 21.03
N VAL A 161 21.16 10.72 20.08
CA VAL A 161 21.57 10.91 18.68
C VAL A 161 21.66 12.40 18.38
N GLY A 162 22.87 12.86 18.08
CA GLY A 162 23.13 14.30 17.97
C GLY A 162 22.47 14.94 16.76
N GLU A 163 22.09 16.21 16.88
CA GLU A 163 21.47 17.02 15.81
C GLU A 163 22.28 17.13 14.51
N ARG A 164 23.58 16.83 14.54
CA ARG A 164 24.43 16.87 13.34
C ARG A 164 24.01 15.83 12.29
N TRP A 165 23.28 14.81 12.70
CA TRP A 165 22.52 13.94 11.81
C TRP A 165 21.24 14.68 11.37
N GLY A 166 20.90 14.65 10.07
CA GLY A 166 19.60 15.15 9.60
C GLY A 166 18.43 14.38 10.22
N ASP A 167 17.22 14.93 10.24
CA ASP A 167 16.07 14.34 10.96
C ASP A 167 15.77 12.89 10.57
N GLY A 168 15.75 12.57 9.27
CA GLY A 168 15.56 11.18 8.80
C GLY A 168 16.73 10.25 9.15
N ASP A 169 17.95 10.77 9.19
CA ASP A 169 19.12 10.01 9.65
C ASP A 169 19.06 9.75 11.15
N ARG A 170 18.64 10.74 11.95
CA ARG A 170 18.39 10.57 13.39
C ARG A 170 17.32 9.52 13.63
N ALA A 171 16.23 9.55 12.87
CA ALA A 171 15.17 8.53 12.92
C ALA A 171 15.70 7.12 12.62
N ARG A 172 16.57 6.97 11.60
CA ARG A 172 17.23 5.70 11.29
C ARG A 172 18.15 5.25 12.42
N GLN A 173 18.98 6.14 12.96
CA GLN A 173 19.89 5.82 14.06
C GLN A 173 19.13 5.38 15.31
N VAL A 174 18.05 6.07 15.69
CA VAL A 174 17.19 5.69 16.82
C VAL A 174 16.67 4.25 16.66
N ARG A 175 16.16 3.88 15.48
CA ARG A 175 15.67 2.52 15.21
C ARG A 175 16.79 1.47 15.24
N GLN A 176 17.95 1.78 14.66
CA GLN A 176 19.11 0.87 14.65
C GLN A 176 19.66 0.63 16.05
N ILE A 177 19.78 1.69 16.85
CA ILE A 177 20.24 1.61 18.23
C ILE A 177 19.26 0.79 19.07
N ALA A 178 17.96 1.04 18.92
CA ALA A 178 16.93 0.26 19.60
C ALA A 178 16.95 -1.23 19.21
N ALA A 179 17.14 -1.55 17.93
CA ALA A 179 17.30 -2.94 17.48
C ALA A 179 18.53 -3.60 18.12
N TRP A 180 19.65 -2.90 18.18
CA TRP A 180 20.85 -3.39 18.84
C TRP A 180 20.65 -3.60 20.34
N MET A 181 19.97 -2.67 21.03
CA MET A 181 19.65 -2.80 22.46
C MET A 181 18.80 -4.05 22.74
N LYS A 182 17.84 -4.35 21.84
CA LYS A 182 17.00 -5.56 21.93
C LYS A 182 17.80 -6.85 21.75
N GLU A 183 18.73 -6.86 20.81
CA GLU A 183 19.57 -8.03 20.53
C GLU A 183 20.51 -8.38 21.69
N HIS A 184 20.88 -7.38 22.50
CA HIS A 184 21.88 -7.51 23.56
C HIS A 184 21.30 -7.41 24.97
N ASP A 185 19.96 -7.50 25.10
CA ASP A 185 19.23 -7.49 26.37
C ASP A 185 19.65 -6.35 27.33
N ILE A 186 19.69 -5.13 26.79
CA ILE A 186 20.03 -3.95 27.59
C ILE A 186 18.98 -3.72 28.68
N ALA A 187 19.42 -3.76 29.94
CA ALA A 187 18.53 -3.79 31.10
C ALA A 187 17.79 -2.48 31.35
N LEU A 188 18.39 -1.36 30.94
CA LEU A 188 17.83 -0.02 31.09
C LEU A 188 18.42 0.90 30.02
N ALA A 189 17.59 1.73 29.38
CA ALA A 189 18.06 2.76 28.46
C ALA A 189 17.20 4.02 28.59
N ALA A 190 17.80 5.15 28.97
CA ALA A 190 17.11 6.43 29.09
C ALA A 190 17.67 7.45 28.09
N TYR A 191 16.80 7.99 27.23
CA TYR A 191 17.21 8.94 26.21
C TYR A 191 17.38 10.34 26.82
N TRP A 192 18.55 10.94 26.60
CA TRP A 192 18.89 12.28 27.07
C TRP A 192 18.39 13.35 26.09
N SER A 193 17.18 13.86 26.33
CA SER A 193 16.58 14.93 25.51
C SER A 193 16.81 16.30 26.14
N SER A 194 17.98 16.89 25.90
CA SER A 194 18.36 18.20 26.44
C SER A 194 19.10 19.08 25.43
N GLN A 195 19.04 20.39 25.65
CA GLN A 195 19.82 21.39 24.93
C GLN A 195 20.63 22.19 25.95
N LEU A 196 21.96 22.13 25.84
CA LEU A 196 22.89 22.92 26.67
C LEU A 196 23.65 23.91 25.78
N PRO A 197 23.99 25.12 26.27
CA PRO A 197 24.57 26.18 25.44
C PRO A 197 25.83 25.79 24.64
N ASP A 198 26.67 24.92 25.21
CA ASP A 198 27.96 24.51 24.63
C ASP A 198 27.96 23.05 24.13
N LYS A 199 26.77 22.46 23.93
CA LYS A 199 26.62 21.07 23.48
C LYS A 199 25.69 21.00 22.27
N PRO A 200 25.83 19.96 21.43
CA PRO A 200 24.82 19.67 20.40
C PRO A 200 23.43 19.58 21.01
N ASP A 201 22.40 19.97 20.26
CA ASP A 201 21.01 19.71 20.65
C ASP A 201 20.71 18.21 20.58
N TRP A 202 20.32 17.63 21.72
CA TRP A 202 19.94 16.23 21.82
C TRP A 202 18.44 16.02 21.80
N ARG A 203 17.65 17.11 21.82
CA ARG A 203 16.20 17.03 21.92
C ARG A 203 15.61 16.31 20.72
N LEU A 204 14.58 15.53 21.01
CA LEU A 204 13.67 14.98 20.02
C LEU A 204 12.44 15.88 19.99
N VAL A 205 12.20 16.54 18.86
CA VAL A 205 11.17 17.58 18.76
C VAL A 205 9.88 16.94 18.24
N PRO A 206 8.73 17.11 18.93
CA PRO A 206 7.46 16.60 18.44
C PRO A 206 7.16 17.05 17.01
N GLY A 207 6.71 16.10 16.17
CA GLY A 207 6.41 16.34 14.76
C GLY A 207 7.57 16.02 13.81
N THR A 208 8.78 15.76 14.31
CA THR A 208 9.90 15.31 13.47
C THR A 208 9.95 13.79 13.33
N GLU A 209 10.63 13.29 12.30
CA GLU A 209 10.81 11.85 12.06
C GLU A 209 11.58 11.18 13.19
N ALA A 210 12.59 11.85 13.75
CA ALA A 210 13.37 11.33 14.87
C ALA A 210 12.51 11.14 16.13
N PHE A 211 11.61 12.09 16.42
CA PHE A 211 10.67 11.96 17.52
C PHE A 211 9.65 10.85 17.27
N ALA A 212 9.13 10.73 16.05
CA ALA A 212 8.23 9.63 15.69
C ALA A 212 8.92 8.27 15.87
N ALA A 213 10.16 8.13 15.41
CA ALA A 213 10.95 6.91 15.59
C ALA A 213 11.18 6.58 17.07
N PHE A 214 11.54 7.56 17.90
CA PHE A 214 11.72 7.33 19.33
C PHE A 214 10.42 7.00 20.04
N ARG A 215 9.31 7.66 19.69
CA ARG A 215 7.98 7.31 20.20
C ARG A 215 7.64 5.86 19.87
N ASP A 216 7.86 5.43 18.63
CA ASP A 216 7.57 4.06 18.23
C ASP A 216 8.45 3.06 18.99
N VAL A 217 9.75 3.37 19.18
CA VAL A 217 10.68 2.58 20.01
C VAL A 217 10.25 2.53 21.47
N ALA A 218 9.85 3.67 22.04
CA ALA A 218 9.43 3.76 23.44
C ALA A 218 8.12 3.00 23.72
N HIS A 219 7.38 2.60 22.68
CA HIS A 219 6.20 1.76 22.77
C HIS A 219 6.41 0.32 22.28
N ASP A 220 7.64 -0.05 21.93
CA ASP A 220 7.98 -1.43 21.62
C ASP A 220 7.88 -2.27 22.91
N PRO A 221 7.22 -3.44 22.87
CA PRO A 221 7.01 -4.27 24.06
C PRO A 221 8.28 -4.65 24.81
N HIS A 222 9.44 -4.65 24.15
CA HIS A 222 10.71 -4.89 24.82
C HIS A 222 11.08 -3.77 25.81
N PHE A 223 10.75 -2.51 25.49
CA PHE A 223 11.15 -1.36 26.31
C PHE A 223 10.08 -0.92 27.32
N ASP A 224 8.79 -1.05 26.98
CA ASP A 224 7.68 -0.59 27.84
C ASP A 224 6.77 -1.70 28.38
N GLY A 225 7.03 -2.96 28.03
CA GLY A 225 6.21 -4.10 28.44
C GLY A 225 4.90 -4.27 27.67
N GLY A 226 4.67 -3.51 26.59
CA GLY A 226 3.55 -3.65 25.66
C GLY A 226 2.38 -2.73 25.99
N SER A 227 2.56 -1.41 25.83
CA SER A 227 1.48 -0.45 26.09
C SER A 227 0.28 -0.58 25.15
N SER A 228 -0.90 -0.28 25.68
CA SER A 228 -2.17 -0.24 24.95
C SER A 228 -2.75 1.16 24.90
N LEU A 229 -3.43 1.49 23.81
CA LEU A 229 -4.09 2.77 23.57
C LEU A 229 -5.60 2.57 23.40
N PRO A 230 -6.44 3.50 23.90
CA PRO A 230 -7.89 3.39 23.74
C PRO A 230 -8.34 3.74 22.31
N LEU A 231 -9.14 2.86 21.71
CA LEU A 231 -9.97 3.15 20.55
C LEU A 231 -11.43 3.24 20.98
N THR A 232 -12.11 4.32 20.62
CA THR A 232 -13.55 4.52 20.88
C THR A 232 -14.32 4.65 19.56
N VAL A 233 -15.47 3.98 19.46
CA VAL A 233 -16.41 4.13 18.33
C VAL A 233 -17.68 4.83 18.80
N GLN A 234 -18.11 5.85 18.06
CA GLN A 234 -19.34 6.58 18.30
C GLN A 234 -20.32 6.28 17.17
N ARG A 235 -21.53 5.79 17.50
CA ARG A 235 -22.59 5.63 16.50
C ARG A 235 -23.44 6.90 16.45
N THR A 236 -23.72 7.40 15.26
CA THR A 236 -24.48 8.64 15.00
C THR A 236 -25.52 8.43 13.89
N GLY A 237 -26.42 9.41 13.70
CA GLY A 237 -27.45 9.41 12.65
C GLY A 237 -28.83 8.95 13.14
N THR A 238 -29.81 8.89 12.22
CA THR A 238 -31.21 8.53 12.53
C THR A 238 -31.47 7.03 12.51
N GLY A 239 -30.58 6.26 11.86
CA GLY A 239 -30.66 4.82 11.74
C GLY A 239 -29.90 4.07 12.84
N SER A 240 -29.90 2.75 12.72
CA SER A 240 -29.25 1.81 13.64
C SER A 240 -28.26 0.90 12.90
N GLY A 241 -27.28 0.39 13.64
CA GLY A 241 -26.24 -0.46 13.08
C GLY A 241 -25.19 -0.86 14.11
N ARG A 242 -24.35 -1.82 13.75
CA ARG A 242 -23.29 -2.39 14.59
C ARG A 242 -21.93 -2.13 13.97
N VAL A 243 -20.94 -1.76 14.78
CA VAL A 243 -19.54 -1.65 14.32
C VAL A 243 -18.69 -2.70 15.01
N THR A 244 -17.88 -3.44 14.25
CA THR A 244 -16.93 -4.44 14.78
C THR A 244 -15.50 -4.11 14.35
N SER A 245 -14.49 -4.64 15.05
CA SER A 245 -13.07 -4.48 14.66
C SER A 245 -12.35 -5.79 14.35
N ALA A 246 -11.32 -5.71 13.51
CA ALA A 246 -10.27 -6.70 13.34
C ALA A 246 -8.88 -6.04 13.56
N PRO A 247 -8.04 -6.50 14.51
CA PRO A 247 -8.31 -7.54 15.51
C PRO A 247 -9.54 -7.25 16.39
N ALA A 248 -10.12 -8.29 16.97
CA ALA A 248 -11.33 -8.18 17.79
C ALA A 248 -11.07 -7.32 19.04
N GLY A 249 -11.98 -6.39 19.32
CA GLY A 249 -11.91 -5.50 20.48
C GLY A 249 -13.07 -4.52 20.53
N ILE A 250 -13.49 -3.99 19.38
CA ILE A 250 -14.72 -3.23 19.23
C ILE A 250 -15.85 -4.15 18.77
N ASP A 251 -16.97 -4.04 19.47
CA ASP A 251 -18.25 -4.62 19.11
C ASP A 251 -19.36 -3.64 19.53
N CYS A 252 -19.39 -2.50 18.84
CA CYS A 252 -20.24 -1.37 19.14
C CYS A 252 -21.68 -1.63 18.64
N GLY A 253 -22.29 -2.67 19.21
CA GLY A 253 -23.70 -2.71 19.61
C GLY A 253 -23.85 -2.52 21.12
N THR A 254 -22.83 -2.94 21.88
CA THR A 254 -22.75 -2.92 23.36
C THR A 254 -21.37 -2.42 23.85
N THR A 255 -20.27 -2.79 23.19
CA THR A 255 -18.90 -2.43 23.58
C THR A 255 -18.26 -1.51 22.55
N CYS A 256 -18.26 -0.21 22.85
CA CYS A 256 -17.82 0.84 21.94
C CYS A 256 -16.42 1.40 22.25
N ALA A 257 -15.69 0.82 23.22
CA ALA A 257 -14.32 1.22 23.52
C ALA A 257 -13.46 -0.01 23.85
N ALA A 258 -12.21 -0.01 23.40
CA ALA A 258 -11.25 -1.09 23.64
C ALA A 258 -9.83 -0.55 23.81
N GLN A 259 -9.03 -1.23 24.65
CA GLN A 259 -7.59 -1.01 24.74
C GLN A 259 -6.89 -1.90 23.71
N LEU A 260 -6.14 -1.30 22.80
CA LEU A 260 -5.49 -2.00 21.69
C LEU A 260 -3.98 -1.74 21.73
N PRO A 261 -3.12 -2.75 21.50
CA PRO A 261 -1.68 -2.56 21.58
C PRO A 261 -1.19 -1.45 20.65
N TYR A 262 -0.18 -0.70 21.09
CA TYR A 262 0.47 0.32 20.27
C TYR A 262 0.89 -0.24 18.91
N GLY A 263 0.75 0.56 17.85
CA GLY A 263 1.11 0.20 16.48
C GLY A 263 0.15 -0.76 15.78
N THR A 264 -0.86 -1.31 16.49
CA THR A 264 -1.84 -2.24 15.89
C THR A 264 -2.66 -1.52 14.81
N GLY A 265 -2.71 -2.10 13.62
CA GLY A 265 -3.69 -1.75 12.58
C GLY A 265 -5.04 -2.37 12.89
N VAL A 266 -6.09 -1.55 13.00
CA VAL A 266 -7.43 -1.94 13.42
C VAL A 266 -8.41 -1.56 12.31
N THR A 267 -8.99 -2.56 11.65
CA THR A 267 -10.02 -2.34 10.64
C THR A 267 -11.39 -2.38 11.30
N LEU A 268 -12.18 -1.31 11.14
CA LEU A 268 -13.55 -1.19 11.59
C LEU A 268 -14.52 -1.50 10.46
N THR A 269 -15.52 -2.34 10.76
CA THR A 269 -16.58 -2.73 9.82
C THR A 269 -17.93 -2.34 10.39
N ALA A 270 -18.65 -1.48 9.67
CA ALA A 270 -20.02 -1.09 9.98
C ALA A 270 -21.01 -2.01 9.26
N ARG A 271 -22.02 -2.49 10.00
CA ARG A 271 -23.13 -3.28 9.46
C ARG A 271 -24.44 -2.61 9.86
N PRO A 272 -25.19 -2.01 8.92
CA PRO A 272 -26.50 -1.44 9.23
C PRO A 272 -27.49 -2.53 9.65
N GLU A 273 -28.42 -2.18 10.53
CA GLU A 273 -29.57 -3.02 10.88
C GLU A 273 -30.72 -2.85 9.86
N PRO A 274 -31.69 -3.77 9.79
CA PRO A 274 -32.84 -3.63 8.88
C PRO A 274 -33.55 -2.29 9.02
N GLY A 275 -33.82 -1.61 7.90
CA GLY A 275 -34.41 -0.27 7.88
C GLY A 275 -33.40 0.87 8.09
N SER A 276 -32.10 0.59 8.01
CA SER A 276 -31.02 1.58 8.06
C SER A 276 -29.98 1.32 6.98
N ALA A 277 -29.21 2.34 6.63
CA ALA A 277 -28.02 2.26 5.79
C ALA A 277 -26.84 2.92 6.49
N PHE A 278 -25.64 2.39 6.26
CA PHE A 278 -24.41 3.04 6.71
C PHE A 278 -24.06 4.18 5.75
N THR A 279 -23.97 5.40 6.26
CA THR A 279 -23.77 6.62 5.45
C THR A 279 -22.40 7.25 5.64
N GLY A 280 -21.59 6.76 6.58
CA GLY A 280 -20.15 7.00 6.55
C GLY A 280 -19.47 7.05 7.92
N TRP A 281 -18.15 6.96 7.86
CA TRP A 281 -17.24 7.17 8.96
C TRP A 281 -16.92 8.65 9.15
N SER A 282 -16.55 9.01 10.38
CA SER A 282 -15.97 10.31 10.72
C SER A 282 -14.93 10.16 11.83
N GLY A 283 -14.13 11.20 12.08
CA GLY A 283 -13.18 11.23 13.19
C GLY A 283 -11.75 10.85 12.80
N ALA A 284 -11.03 10.19 13.70
CA ALA A 284 -9.58 10.03 13.61
C ALA A 284 -9.12 9.14 12.43
N ALA A 285 -7.82 9.23 12.09
CA ALA A 285 -7.13 8.36 11.13
C ALA A 285 -7.55 8.48 9.66
N GLY A 286 -8.26 9.54 9.26
CA GLY A 286 -8.75 9.66 7.89
C GLY A 286 -9.93 8.72 7.60
N CYS A 287 -10.58 8.16 8.63
CA CYS A 287 -11.84 7.45 8.46
C CYS A 287 -12.95 8.45 8.14
N THR A 288 -13.15 8.67 6.84
CA THR A 288 -14.17 9.55 6.28
C THR A 288 -14.92 8.84 5.15
N GLY A 289 -16.20 9.17 4.98
CA GLY A 289 -17.03 8.59 3.92
C GLY A 289 -17.39 7.12 4.17
N VAL A 290 -17.86 6.41 3.15
CA VAL A 290 -18.43 5.05 3.29
C VAL A 290 -17.44 3.91 3.07
N ALA A 291 -16.19 4.22 2.68
CA ALA A 291 -15.13 3.23 2.48
C ALA A 291 -14.72 2.53 3.79
N GLY A 292 -14.00 1.41 3.70
CA GLY A 292 -13.51 0.71 4.90
C GLY A 292 -12.64 1.61 5.78
N CYS A 293 -12.85 1.59 7.10
CA CYS A 293 -12.07 2.40 8.05
C CYS A 293 -10.96 1.55 8.67
N THR A 294 -9.69 1.91 8.45
CA THR A 294 -8.55 1.27 9.12
C THR A 294 -7.75 2.30 9.92
N VAL A 295 -7.51 1.97 11.18
CA VAL A 295 -6.93 2.86 12.19
C VAL A 295 -5.66 2.22 12.75
N THR A 296 -4.51 2.90 12.67
CA THR A 296 -3.30 2.45 13.36
C THR A 296 -3.21 3.07 14.75
N MET A 297 -3.09 2.26 15.80
CA MET A 297 -3.09 2.70 17.20
C MET A 297 -1.75 3.31 17.62
N THR A 298 -1.48 4.54 17.18
CA THR A 298 -0.29 5.33 17.58
C THR A 298 -0.59 6.41 18.61
N ALA A 299 -1.88 6.62 18.91
CA ALA A 299 -2.42 7.48 19.96
C ALA A 299 -3.82 6.98 20.35
N ALA A 300 -4.40 7.54 21.41
CA ALA A 300 -5.82 7.39 21.70
C ALA A 300 -6.67 7.92 20.53
N ARG A 301 -7.71 7.19 20.09
CA ARG A 301 -8.50 7.54 18.90
C ARG A 301 -10.00 7.37 19.11
N THR A 302 -10.76 8.20 18.42
CA THR A 302 -12.23 8.14 18.35
C THR A 302 -12.69 8.15 16.89
N VAL A 303 -13.56 7.21 16.52
CA VAL A 303 -14.14 7.07 15.18
C VAL A 303 -15.67 7.13 15.26
N GLY A 304 -16.30 8.01 14.50
CA GLY A 304 -17.74 8.06 14.30
C GLY A 304 -18.21 7.13 13.18
N ALA A 305 -19.37 6.52 13.33
CA ALA A 305 -20.04 5.67 12.34
C ALA A 305 -21.50 6.12 12.22
N THR A 306 -21.87 6.66 11.07
CA THR A 306 -23.22 7.21 10.85
C THR A 306 -24.11 6.18 10.17
N PHE A 307 -25.27 5.94 10.75
CA PHE A 307 -26.34 5.14 10.17
C PHE A 307 -27.56 6.03 9.96
N THR A 308 -28.17 5.96 8.79
CA THR A 308 -29.37 6.74 8.43
C THR A 308 -30.53 5.80 8.17
N THR A 309 -31.72 6.15 8.65
CA THR A 309 -32.95 5.39 8.37
C THR A 309 -33.17 5.27 6.87
N THR A 310 -33.69 4.13 6.41
CA THR A 310 -34.11 3.93 5.02
C THR A 310 -35.61 3.75 4.92
N HIS A 311 -36.22 4.26 3.86
CA HIS A 311 -37.63 4.05 3.55
C HIS A 311 -37.80 3.34 2.20
N GLN A 312 -38.87 2.55 2.09
CA GLN A 312 -39.19 1.79 0.89
C GLN A 312 -39.86 2.69 -0.16
N VAL A 313 -39.36 2.66 -1.39
CA VAL A 313 -40.05 3.17 -2.57
C VAL A 313 -40.51 1.96 -3.37
N THR A 314 -41.81 1.91 -3.67
CA THR A 314 -42.43 0.82 -4.46
C THR A 314 -43.04 1.38 -5.72
N VAL A 315 -42.74 0.77 -6.87
CA VAL A 315 -43.32 1.11 -8.16
C VAL A 315 -44.32 0.03 -8.58
N ALA A 316 -45.56 0.43 -8.83
CA ALA A 316 -46.56 -0.38 -9.52
C ALA A 316 -46.63 0.03 -10.99
N ARG A 317 -46.95 -0.92 -11.87
CA ARG A 317 -47.25 -0.66 -13.29
C ARG A 317 -48.73 -0.91 -13.53
N SER A 318 -49.36 -0.08 -14.34
CA SER A 318 -50.77 -0.23 -14.69
C SER A 318 -51.07 0.17 -16.13
N GLY A 319 -52.30 -0.10 -16.56
CA GLY A 319 -52.76 0.10 -17.94
C GLY A 319 -52.59 -1.16 -18.81
N GLU A 320 -53.00 -1.05 -20.07
CA GLU A 320 -52.98 -2.16 -21.04
C GLU A 320 -51.66 -2.20 -21.85
N GLY A 321 -50.84 -1.16 -21.77
CA GLY A 321 -49.48 -1.12 -22.32
C GLY A 321 -48.45 -1.78 -21.39
N THR A 322 -47.24 -1.97 -21.89
CA THR A 322 -46.11 -2.56 -21.15
C THR A 322 -44.90 -1.62 -21.13
N GLY A 323 -44.05 -1.77 -20.12
CA GLY A 323 -42.85 -0.96 -19.93
C GLY A 323 -42.07 -1.31 -18.66
N THR A 324 -40.92 -0.68 -18.50
CA THR A 324 -40.06 -0.77 -17.32
C THR A 324 -39.93 0.59 -16.64
N VAL A 325 -39.55 0.60 -15.37
CA VAL A 325 -39.22 1.82 -14.62
C VAL A 325 -37.89 1.62 -13.93
N THR A 326 -36.94 2.50 -14.14
CA THR A 326 -35.65 2.50 -13.46
C THR A 326 -35.53 3.68 -12.48
N SER A 327 -34.62 3.61 -11.51
CA SER A 327 -34.33 4.70 -10.57
C SER A 327 -32.88 5.18 -10.62
N ASP A 328 -32.66 6.46 -10.30
CA ASP A 328 -31.36 7.03 -9.95
C ASP A 328 -31.46 7.81 -8.63
N PRO A 329 -30.76 7.44 -7.53
CA PRO A 329 -29.85 6.30 -7.40
C PRO A 329 -30.51 4.94 -7.73
N GLY A 330 -29.70 3.99 -8.20
CA GLY A 330 -30.15 2.65 -8.56
C GLY A 330 -30.83 1.91 -7.41
N GLY A 331 -31.72 0.97 -7.74
CA GLY A 331 -32.42 0.13 -6.76
C GLY A 331 -33.75 -0.41 -7.30
N ILE A 332 -34.43 0.38 -8.14
CA ILE A 332 -35.64 -0.04 -8.84
C ILE A 332 -35.28 -0.27 -10.31
N ASP A 333 -35.63 -1.45 -10.80
CA ASP A 333 -35.72 -1.82 -12.20
C ASP A 333 -36.99 -2.66 -12.36
N CYS A 334 -38.11 -1.96 -12.40
CA CYS A 334 -39.45 -2.53 -12.36
C CYS A 334 -39.84 -3.10 -13.73
N GLY A 335 -38.99 -3.97 -14.29
CA GLY A 335 -39.38 -5.16 -15.03
C GLY A 335 -39.42 -6.41 -14.14
N THR A 336 -38.54 -6.44 -13.11
CA THR A 336 -38.39 -7.56 -12.16
C THR A 336 -38.27 -7.12 -10.69
N ILE A 337 -37.63 -5.97 -10.42
CA ILE A 337 -37.42 -5.43 -9.06
C ILE A 337 -38.15 -4.09 -8.93
N CYS A 338 -39.30 -4.13 -8.27
CA CYS A 338 -40.20 -2.97 -8.17
C CYS A 338 -40.16 -2.25 -6.82
N THR A 339 -39.34 -2.71 -5.87
CA THR A 339 -39.28 -2.15 -4.52
C THR A 339 -37.82 -2.04 -4.08
N ALA A 340 -37.42 -0.87 -3.58
CA ALA A 340 -36.09 -0.63 -3.03
C ALA A 340 -36.10 0.33 -1.85
N ALA A 341 -35.10 0.20 -0.97
CA ALA A 341 -34.92 1.06 0.19
C ALA A 341 -33.92 2.17 -0.12
N TYR A 342 -34.28 3.42 0.18
CA TYR A 342 -33.43 4.60 0.01
C TYR A 342 -33.28 5.32 1.33
N VAL A 343 -32.13 5.98 1.54
CA VAL A 343 -31.88 6.74 2.78
C VAL A 343 -32.87 7.89 2.92
N GLU A 344 -33.29 8.15 4.15
CA GLU A 344 -34.13 9.30 4.50
C GLU A 344 -33.47 10.59 4.01
N GLY A 345 -34.24 11.39 3.27
CA GLY A 345 -33.81 12.62 2.63
C GLY A 345 -33.25 12.45 1.21
N ALA A 346 -33.03 11.22 0.72
CA ALA A 346 -32.56 10.97 -0.65
C ALA A 346 -33.50 11.54 -1.70
N GLU A 347 -32.94 12.06 -2.78
CA GLU A 347 -33.66 12.39 -4.01
C GLU A 347 -33.54 11.21 -4.97
N VAL A 348 -34.66 10.63 -5.40
CA VAL A 348 -34.71 9.48 -6.31
C VAL A 348 -35.45 9.91 -7.57
N THR A 349 -34.84 9.72 -8.72
CA THR A 349 -35.41 9.99 -10.04
C THR A 349 -35.88 8.69 -10.66
N LEU A 350 -37.18 8.55 -10.90
CA LEU A 350 -37.78 7.41 -11.60
C LEU A 350 -37.97 7.75 -13.09
N THR A 351 -37.56 6.83 -13.96
CA THR A 351 -37.69 6.98 -15.41
C THR A 351 -38.46 5.80 -15.98
N ALA A 352 -39.57 6.07 -16.67
CA ALA A 352 -40.37 5.05 -17.33
C ALA A 352 -39.92 4.88 -18.79
N THR A 353 -39.81 3.62 -19.24
CA THR A 353 -39.50 3.27 -20.63
C THR A 353 -40.58 2.34 -21.18
N PRO A 354 -41.45 2.83 -22.08
CA PRO A 354 -42.43 1.98 -22.76
C PRO A 354 -41.77 0.89 -23.59
N SER A 355 -42.37 -0.30 -23.62
CA SER A 355 -42.02 -1.34 -24.58
C SER A 355 -42.60 -1.03 -25.97
N ALA A 356 -42.08 -1.70 -27.00
CA ALA A 356 -42.57 -1.55 -28.37
C ALA A 356 -44.10 -1.77 -28.44
N GLY A 357 -44.81 -0.85 -29.10
CA GLY A 357 -46.27 -0.86 -29.19
C GLY A 357 -47.01 -0.30 -27.96
N SER A 358 -46.30 0.24 -26.98
CA SER A 358 -46.87 0.92 -25.80
C SER A 358 -46.38 2.38 -25.70
N ALA A 359 -47.11 3.22 -24.97
CA ALA A 359 -46.77 4.60 -24.64
C ALA A 359 -46.86 4.82 -23.13
N PHE A 360 -46.00 5.67 -22.57
CA PHE A 360 -46.08 6.05 -21.16
C PHE A 360 -47.09 7.19 -20.99
N ALA A 361 -48.14 6.96 -20.20
CA ALA A 361 -49.24 7.89 -20.02
C ALA A 361 -49.07 8.81 -18.79
N GLY A 362 -48.25 8.41 -17.82
CA GLY A 362 -47.85 9.27 -16.71
C GLY A 362 -47.75 8.55 -15.35
N TRP A 363 -47.37 9.32 -14.33
CA TRP A 363 -47.22 8.86 -12.95
C TRP A 363 -48.45 9.15 -12.09
N SER A 364 -48.75 8.32 -11.08
CA SER A 364 -49.86 8.57 -10.14
C SER A 364 -49.60 9.69 -9.12
N LEU A 365 -48.35 10.10 -8.93
CA LEU A 365 -48.00 11.16 -8.01
C LEU A 365 -48.20 12.54 -8.66
N THR A 366 -48.95 13.41 -7.99
CA THR A 366 -49.24 14.78 -8.45
C THR A 366 -47.98 15.65 -8.60
N GLN A 367 -46.94 15.38 -7.81
CA GLN A 367 -45.63 16.06 -7.90
C GLN A 367 -44.81 15.65 -9.14
N CYS A 368 -45.24 14.60 -9.85
CA CYS A 368 -44.61 14.07 -11.06
C CYS A 368 -45.61 14.06 -12.24
N ALA A 369 -46.52 15.04 -12.31
CA ALA A 369 -47.53 15.08 -13.36
C ALA A 369 -46.90 15.19 -14.76
N GLY A 370 -47.42 14.41 -15.72
CA GLY A 370 -46.93 14.35 -17.10
C GLY A 370 -46.15 13.09 -17.42
N THR A 371 -45.42 13.10 -18.54
CA THR A 371 -44.71 11.92 -19.10
C THR A 371 -43.18 11.98 -18.94
N GLY A 372 -42.64 13.01 -18.29
CA GLY A 372 -41.22 13.13 -17.95
C GLY A 372 -40.81 12.25 -16.76
N SER A 373 -39.53 12.26 -16.39
CA SER A 373 -39.04 11.55 -15.19
C SER A 373 -39.67 12.11 -13.89
N CYS A 374 -39.86 11.23 -12.90
CA CYS A 374 -40.45 11.57 -11.61
C CYS A 374 -39.36 11.70 -10.53
N VAL A 375 -39.18 12.90 -9.98
CA VAL A 375 -38.21 13.15 -8.90
C VAL A 375 -38.93 13.15 -7.55
N LEU A 376 -38.51 12.27 -6.63
CA LEU A 376 -39.11 12.11 -5.31
C LEU A 376 -38.07 12.31 -4.20
N ARG A 377 -38.44 13.04 -3.14
CA ARG A 377 -37.62 13.14 -1.92
C ARG A 377 -38.14 12.18 -0.87
N VAL A 378 -37.30 11.22 -0.47
CA VAL A 378 -37.69 10.09 0.41
C VAL A 378 -37.76 10.53 1.86
N GLY A 379 -38.94 10.90 2.36
CA GLY A 379 -39.16 11.19 3.79
C GLY A 379 -39.91 10.08 4.55
N SER A 380 -40.52 9.15 3.84
CA SER A 380 -41.26 7.99 4.38
C SER A 380 -41.45 6.96 3.27
N ALA A 381 -42.07 5.82 3.56
CA ALA A 381 -42.36 4.82 2.53
C ALA A 381 -43.35 5.40 1.50
N VAL A 382 -43.05 5.24 0.22
CA VAL A 382 -43.87 5.80 -0.88
C VAL A 382 -44.18 4.74 -1.92
N ALA A 383 -45.41 4.75 -2.44
CA ALA A 383 -45.83 3.94 -3.57
C ALA A 383 -46.12 4.85 -4.76
N VAL A 384 -45.55 4.53 -5.92
CA VAL A 384 -45.70 5.27 -7.18
C VAL A 384 -46.25 4.31 -8.23
N GLU A 385 -47.18 4.76 -9.05
CA GLU A 385 -47.72 3.96 -10.15
C GLU A 385 -47.31 4.60 -11.48
N ALA A 386 -46.81 3.77 -12.41
CA ALA A 386 -46.45 4.13 -13.77
C ALA A 386 -47.50 3.57 -14.73
N HIS A 387 -48.25 4.44 -15.40
CA HIS A 387 -49.32 4.04 -16.32
C HIS A 387 -48.80 3.92 -17.76
N PHE A 388 -49.04 2.77 -18.39
CA PHE A 388 -48.71 2.51 -19.80
C PHE A 388 -49.97 2.19 -20.60
N GLU A 389 -50.13 2.81 -21.75
CA GLU A 389 -51.26 2.57 -22.67
C GLU A 389 -50.75 1.96 -23.99
N PRO A 390 -51.59 1.24 -24.75
CA PRO A 390 -51.26 0.83 -26.10
C PRO A 390 -50.95 2.05 -26.98
N ALA A 391 -49.89 1.99 -27.79
CA ALA A 391 -49.59 3.06 -28.72
C ALA A 391 -50.72 3.18 -29.75
N THR A 392 -51.33 4.38 -29.87
CA THR A 392 -52.34 4.62 -30.90
C THR A 392 -51.71 4.54 -32.28
N ALA A 393 -52.34 3.79 -33.19
CA ALA A 393 -51.90 3.64 -34.57
C ALA A 393 -52.00 5.00 -35.29
N SER A 394 -50.89 5.73 -35.35
CA SER A 394 -50.71 6.82 -36.30
C SER A 394 -50.37 6.25 -37.68
N GLU A 395 -50.82 6.95 -38.73
CA GLU A 395 -50.57 6.63 -40.15
C GLU A 395 -49.11 6.24 -40.44
N PRO A 396 -48.86 5.39 -41.45
CA PRO A 396 -47.52 4.95 -41.79
C PRO A 396 -46.68 6.15 -42.26
N VAL A 397 -45.80 6.60 -41.38
CA VAL A 397 -44.64 7.40 -41.75
C VAL A 397 -43.77 6.52 -42.64
N PRO A 398 -43.32 6.97 -43.83
CA PRO A 398 -42.42 6.18 -44.66
C PRO A 398 -41.17 5.85 -43.85
N PRO A 399 -40.60 4.64 -44.02
CA PRO A 399 -39.53 4.17 -43.14
C PRO A 399 -38.34 5.15 -43.20
N PRO A 400 -37.75 5.54 -42.07
CA PRO A 400 -36.36 5.95 -42.11
C PRO A 400 -35.58 4.76 -42.66
N GLY A 401 -34.74 5.04 -43.65
CA GLY A 401 -33.96 4.04 -44.35
C GLY A 401 -33.27 3.12 -43.37
N VAL A 402 -33.30 1.83 -43.71
CA VAL A 402 -32.43 0.77 -43.21
C VAL A 402 -31.09 1.37 -42.75
N PRO A 403 -30.71 1.28 -41.46
CA PRO A 403 -29.31 1.42 -41.10
C PRO A 403 -28.58 0.36 -41.93
N PRO A 404 -27.52 0.70 -42.68
CA PRO A 404 -26.78 -0.32 -43.40
C PRO A 404 -26.33 -1.40 -42.40
N ASP A 405 -26.25 -2.64 -42.89
CA ASP A 405 -25.55 -3.75 -42.24
C ASP A 405 -24.27 -3.25 -41.56
N PRO A 406 -23.80 -3.91 -40.47
CA PRO A 406 -22.43 -3.65 -40.01
C PRO A 406 -21.51 -3.82 -41.22
N ASP A 407 -20.90 -2.72 -41.65
CA ASP A 407 -19.99 -2.73 -42.79
C ASP A 407 -19.01 -3.89 -42.61
N PRO A 408 -18.75 -4.70 -43.65
CA PRO A 408 -17.66 -5.64 -43.58
C PRO A 408 -16.40 -4.84 -43.24
N VAL A 409 -15.70 -5.26 -42.18
CA VAL A 409 -14.37 -4.75 -41.83
C VAL A 409 -13.59 -4.61 -43.14
N PRO A 410 -13.16 -3.40 -43.53
CA PRO A 410 -12.48 -3.22 -44.80
C PRO A 410 -11.24 -4.11 -44.82
N PRO A 411 -10.92 -4.79 -45.94
CA PRO A 411 -9.67 -5.50 -46.05
C PRO A 411 -8.54 -4.49 -45.81
N ALA A 412 -7.57 -4.92 -45.00
CA ALA A 412 -6.39 -4.13 -44.67
C ALA A 412 -5.80 -3.51 -45.95
N PRO A 413 -5.40 -2.22 -45.93
CA PRO A 413 -4.76 -1.63 -47.09
C PRO A 413 -3.51 -2.42 -47.43
N GLU A 414 -3.54 -3.06 -48.60
CA GLU A 414 -2.35 -3.62 -49.23
C GLU A 414 -1.40 -2.46 -49.55
N GLY A 415 -0.31 -2.40 -48.80
CA GLY A 415 0.75 -1.43 -49.03
C GLY A 415 1.47 -0.99 -47.77
N SER A 416 1.86 -1.92 -46.90
CA SER A 416 2.79 -1.59 -45.81
C SER A 416 4.13 -1.15 -46.40
N PRO A 417 4.63 0.06 -46.11
CA PRO A 417 6.07 0.27 -46.08
C PRO A 417 6.62 -0.64 -44.98
N ALA A 418 7.78 -1.27 -45.22
CA ALA A 418 8.40 -2.18 -44.27
C ALA A 418 8.63 -1.46 -42.92
N GLY A 419 7.86 -1.81 -41.88
CA GLY A 419 8.15 -1.39 -40.51
C GLY A 419 7.00 -1.34 -39.48
N ALA A 420 5.74 -1.12 -39.87
CA ALA A 420 4.63 -0.99 -38.90
C ALA A 420 3.98 -2.36 -38.57
N GLY A 421 3.89 -2.70 -37.28
CA GLY A 421 3.30 -3.95 -36.78
C GLY A 421 1.79 -4.08 -36.98
N ARG A 422 1.21 -5.24 -36.61
CA ARG A 422 -0.23 -5.53 -36.77
C ARG A 422 -1.10 -4.54 -36.01
N GLY A 423 -2.14 -4.01 -36.65
CA GLY A 423 -3.13 -3.11 -36.05
C GLY A 423 -2.75 -1.63 -36.02
N PHE A 424 -1.56 -1.25 -36.49
CA PHE A 424 -1.13 0.15 -36.57
C PHE A 424 -1.58 0.79 -37.88
N ALA A 425 -1.78 2.11 -37.87
CA ALA A 425 -1.99 2.87 -39.10
C ALA A 425 -0.67 2.92 -39.89
N GLY A 426 -0.75 2.77 -41.21
CA GLY A 426 0.42 2.84 -42.11
C GLY A 426 0.81 4.26 -42.53
N GLU A 427 0.08 5.28 -42.07
CA GLU A 427 0.18 6.67 -42.56
C GLU A 427 0.60 7.65 -41.41
N PRO A 428 1.50 8.61 -41.67
CA PRO A 428 1.93 9.61 -40.67
C PRO A 428 0.78 10.44 -40.10
N GLY A 429 0.85 10.79 -38.82
CA GLY A 429 -0.13 11.67 -38.15
C GLY A 429 -1.53 11.05 -38.04
N THR A 430 -1.63 9.72 -38.14
CA THR A 430 -2.88 8.99 -37.92
C THR A 430 -2.66 7.88 -36.90
N THR A 431 -3.37 7.97 -35.78
CA THR A 431 -3.37 6.93 -34.76
C THR A 431 -4.48 5.93 -35.04
N ALA A 432 -4.13 4.64 -35.15
CA ALA A 432 -5.10 3.55 -35.23
C ALA A 432 -5.72 3.26 -33.85
N ARG A 433 -6.91 2.64 -33.84
CA ARG A 433 -7.65 2.34 -32.62
C ARG A 433 -8.33 0.98 -32.72
N ILE A 434 -8.24 0.20 -31.63
CA ILE A 434 -9.18 -0.90 -31.38
C ILE A 434 -10.39 -0.31 -30.64
N ASP A 435 -11.49 -0.17 -31.36
CA ASP A 435 -12.61 0.70 -31.00
C ASP A 435 -13.71 -0.06 -30.24
N SER A 436 -13.59 -0.14 -28.91
CA SER A 436 -14.62 -0.68 -28.02
C SER A 436 -14.47 -0.13 -26.59
N ALA A 437 -15.56 0.27 -25.96
CA ALA A 437 -15.61 0.58 -24.52
C ALA A 437 -15.63 -0.68 -23.63
N ASP A 438 -16.02 -1.83 -24.20
CA ASP A 438 -16.13 -3.08 -23.45
C ASP A 438 -14.76 -3.80 -23.41
N PRO A 439 -14.23 -4.12 -22.21
CA PRO A 439 -12.97 -4.83 -22.09
C PRO A 439 -12.98 -6.23 -22.73
N GLY A 440 -14.08 -6.97 -22.65
CA GLY A 440 -14.20 -8.32 -23.21
C GLY A 440 -14.16 -8.31 -24.74
N ALA A 441 -14.96 -7.45 -25.36
CA ALA A 441 -14.95 -7.21 -26.80
C ALA A 441 -13.59 -6.68 -27.28
N THR A 442 -12.92 -5.84 -26.49
CA THR A 442 -11.56 -5.37 -26.81
C THR A 442 -10.55 -6.51 -26.79
N ALA A 443 -10.61 -7.39 -25.79
CA ALA A 443 -9.75 -8.57 -25.71
C ALA A 443 -9.95 -9.51 -26.92
N ILE A 444 -11.21 -9.71 -27.34
CA ILE A 444 -11.55 -10.46 -28.56
C ILE A 444 -11.01 -9.75 -29.81
N ALA A 445 -11.15 -8.43 -29.91
CA ALA A 445 -10.63 -7.66 -31.05
C ALA A 445 -9.09 -7.74 -31.13
N VAL A 446 -8.39 -7.61 -30.00
CA VAL A 446 -6.94 -7.82 -29.92
C VAL A 446 -6.57 -9.24 -30.37
N SER A 447 -7.29 -10.27 -29.91
CA SER A 447 -7.09 -11.66 -30.33
C SER A 447 -7.22 -11.82 -31.84
N ARG A 448 -8.24 -11.19 -32.45
CA ARG A 448 -8.47 -11.23 -33.90
C ARG A 448 -7.37 -10.53 -34.69
N VAL A 449 -6.89 -9.37 -34.23
CA VAL A 449 -5.76 -8.67 -34.86
C VAL A 449 -4.49 -9.53 -34.83
N ARG A 450 -4.25 -10.28 -33.75
CA ARG A 450 -3.04 -11.09 -33.58
C ARG A 450 -3.09 -12.41 -34.34
N PHE A 451 -4.23 -13.10 -34.29
CA PHE A 451 -4.41 -14.47 -34.76
C PHE A 451 -5.45 -14.56 -35.88
N ASP A 452 -5.31 -13.72 -36.90
CA ASP A 452 -6.13 -13.81 -38.10
C ASP A 452 -5.61 -14.92 -39.02
N ALA A 453 -6.32 -16.05 -39.00
CA ALA A 453 -6.04 -17.23 -39.82
C ALA A 453 -5.99 -16.92 -41.32
N ALA A 454 -6.74 -15.91 -41.77
CA ALA A 454 -6.78 -15.50 -43.17
C ALA A 454 -5.50 -14.76 -43.61
N SER A 455 -4.79 -14.14 -42.66
CA SER A 455 -3.59 -13.32 -42.94
C SER A 455 -2.29 -14.13 -43.00
N ASP A 456 -2.05 -15.01 -42.03
CA ASP A 456 -0.78 -15.76 -41.92
C ASP A 456 -0.92 -17.20 -41.38
N GLY A 457 -2.15 -17.67 -41.13
CA GLY A 457 -2.42 -18.99 -40.59
C GLY A 457 -1.99 -19.21 -39.13
N ARG A 458 -1.58 -18.15 -38.41
CA ARG A 458 -1.10 -18.26 -37.02
C ARG A 458 -2.25 -18.63 -36.08
N ARG A 459 -2.03 -19.66 -35.26
CA ARG A 459 -2.94 -20.11 -34.19
C ARG A 459 -2.33 -19.80 -32.84
N ALA A 460 -3.18 -19.61 -31.83
CA ALA A 460 -2.70 -19.48 -30.46
C ALA A 460 -2.19 -20.82 -29.93
N ALA A 461 -1.08 -20.79 -29.19
CA ALA A 461 -0.56 -21.97 -28.48
C ALA A 461 -1.40 -22.32 -27.25
N HIS A 462 -2.00 -21.31 -26.63
CA HIS A 462 -2.90 -21.40 -25.48
C HIS A 462 -3.76 -20.13 -25.40
N VAL A 463 -4.79 -20.14 -24.56
CA VAL A 463 -5.54 -18.95 -24.17
C VAL A 463 -5.27 -18.67 -22.69
N VAL A 464 -5.14 -17.39 -22.34
CA VAL A 464 -5.13 -16.94 -20.94
C VAL A 464 -6.52 -16.37 -20.64
N LEU A 465 -7.21 -16.93 -19.65
CA LEU A 465 -8.56 -16.53 -19.28
C LEU A 465 -8.54 -15.85 -17.91
N SER A 466 -9.08 -14.65 -17.84
CA SER A 466 -9.20 -13.84 -16.63
C SER A 466 -10.65 -13.44 -16.40
N ARG A 467 -11.02 -13.16 -15.14
CA ARG A 467 -12.25 -12.43 -14.83
C ARG A 467 -12.22 -11.00 -15.39
N ASP A 468 -13.38 -10.42 -15.64
CA ASP A 468 -13.59 -9.11 -16.27
C ASP A 468 -13.80 -7.95 -15.28
N ASP A 469 -14.14 -8.25 -14.02
CA ASP A 469 -14.57 -7.28 -13.02
C ASP A 469 -13.50 -6.94 -11.96
N ALA A 470 -12.38 -7.68 -11.90
CA ALA A 470 -11.26 -7.39 -11.01
C ALA A 470 -9.91 -7.92 -11.52
N PHE A 471 -8.83 -7.21 -11.20
CA PHE A 471 -7.46 -7.53 -11.66
C PHE A 471 -6.52 -8.32 -10.73
N PRO A 472 -6.79 -8.57 -9.42
CA PRO A 472 -5.78 -9.14 -8.51
C PRO A 472 -5.06 -10.40 -9.00
N ASP A 473 -5.78 -11.31 -9.66
CA ASP A 473 -5.24 -12.57 -10.16
C ASP A 473 -4.72 -12.46 -11.62
N SER A 474 -4.99 -11.34 -12.28
CA SER A 474 -4.77 -11.12 -13.71
C SER A 474 -3.44 -10.40 -14.02
N ILE A 475 -2.96 -9.58 -13.10
CA ILE A 475 -1.81 -8.66 -13.29
C ILE A 475 -0.48 -9.35 -13.61
N ALA A 476 -0.32 -10.62 -13.25
CA ALA A 476 0.84 -11.43 -13.58
C ALA A 476 0.68 -12.22 -14.89
N GLY A 477 -0.50 -12.18 -15.53
CA GLY A 477 -0.87 -13.01 -16.68
C GLY A 477 -0.30 -12.54 -18.02
N ALA A 478 0.06 -11.26 -18.14
CA ALA A 478 0.53 -10.69 -19.40
C ALA A 478 1.74 -11.42 -20.04
N PRO A 479 2.76 -11.90 -19.30
CA PRO A 479 3.85 -12.68 -19.88
C PRO A 479 3.42 -13.98 -20.60
N LEU A 480 2.27 -14.57 -20.24
CA LEU A 480 1.72 -15.71 -20.98
C LEU A 480 1.11 -15.29 -22.33
N THR A 481 0.91 -14.01 -22.60
CA THR A 481 0.25 -13.55 -23.83
C THR A 481 1.15 -13.51 -25.07
N GLY A 482 2.45 -13.81 -24.95
CA GLY A 482 3.37 -13.87 -26.09
C GLY A 482 2.86 -14.78 -27.22
N ASP A 483 2.41 -15.98 -26.88
CA ASP A 483 1.94 -17.00 -27.85
C ASP A 483 0.43 -17.30 -27.77
N GLY A 484 -0.32 -16.49 -27.03
CA GLY A 484 -1.75 -16.68 -26.81
C GLY A 484 -2.48 -15.38 -26.50
N PRO A 485 -3.78 -15.26 -26.77
CA PRO A 485 -4.54 -14.08 -26.35
C PRO A 485 -4.87 -14.17 -24.85
N LEU A 486 -5.03 -13.01 -24.23
CA LEU A 486 -5.77 -12.90 -22.97
C LEU A 486 -7.21 -12.55 -23.31
N LEU A 487 -8.14 -13.37 -22.84
CA LEU A 487 -9.58 -13.17 -22.97
C LEU A 487 -10.21 -12.99 -21.59
N LEU A 488 -11.39 -12.37 -21.57
CA LEU A 488 -12.11 -12.05 -20.33
C LEU A 488 -13.42 -12.83 -20.25
N THR A 489 -13.83 -13.13 -19.03
CA THR A 489 -15.09 -13.81 -18.73
C THR A 489 -15.69 -13.25 -17.45
N SER A 490 -17.01 -13.33 -17.30
CA SER A 490 -17.65 -13.13 -16.01
C SER A 490 -17.16 -14.17 -14.97
N THR A 491 -17.27 -13.86 -13.67
CA THR A 491 -16.86 -14.77 -12.60
C THR A 491 -17.58 -16.12 -12.65
N ALA A 492 -18.87 -16.15 -12.99
CA ALA A 492 -19.72 -17.32 -12.80
C ALA A 492 -19.95 -18.15 -14.07
N VAL A 493 -19.89 -17.52 -15.25
CA VAL A 493 -20.30 -18.12 -16.53
C VAL A 493 -19.30 -17.74 -17.61
N LEU A 494 -18.98 -18.68 -18.49
CA LEU A 494 -18.17 -18.43 -19.68
C LEU A 494 -19.02 -17.66 -20.69
N ASP A 495 -18.66 -16.42 -20.99
CA ASP A 495 -19.41 -15.60 -21.94
C ASP A 495 -19.36 -16.21 -23.35
N ASP A 496 -20.51 -16.23 -24.04
CA ASP A 496 -20.66 -16.88 -25.35
C ASP A 496 -19.67 -16.31 -26.39
N ALA A 497 -19.45 -15.00 -26.38
CA ALA A 497 -18.50 -14.33 -27.28
C ALA A 497 -17.05 -14.77 -27.01
N THR A 498 -16.69 -14.94 -25.73
CA THR A 498 -15.38 -15.44 -25.31
C THR A 498 -15.23 -16.91 -25.69
N ALA A 499 -16.26 -17.74 -25.46
CA ALA A 499 -16.25 -19.15 -25.86
C ALA A 499 -16.03 -19.31 -27.38
N ALA A 500 -16.74 -18.52 -28.19
CA ALA A 500 -16.59 -18.50 -29.64
C ALA A 500 -15.18 -18.05 -30.08
N GLU A 501 -14.59 -17.06 -29.39
CA GLU A 501 -13.24 -16.62 -29.70
C GLU A 501 -12.18 -17.65 -29.31
N ILE A 502 -12.36 -18.37 -28.18
CA ILE A 502 -11.51 -19.51 -27.81
C ILE A 502 -11.54 -20.57 -28.92
N GLU A 503 -12.72 -20.94 -29.40
CA GLU A 503 -12.89 -21.90 -30.50
C GLU A 503 -12.23 -21.44 -31.81
N ARG A 504 -12.34 -20.15 -32.11
CA ARG A 504 -11.72 -19.57 -33.31
C ARG A 504 -10.20 -19.64 -33.26
N VAL A 505 -9.61 -19.31 -32.11
CA VAL A 505 -8.18 -19.03 -31.98
C VAL A 505 -7.35 -20.25 -31.58
N LEU A 506 -7.95 -21.17 -30.82
CA LEU A 506 -7.29 -22.28 -30.18
C LEU A 506 -7.77 -23.62 -30.76
N PRO A 507 -6.87 -24.52 -31.18
CA PRO A 507 -7.28 -25.83 -31.67
C PRO A 507 -7.92 -26.68 -30.57
N ALA A 508 -8.76 -27.64 -30.97
CA ALA A 508 -9.35 -28.62 -30.05
C ALA A 508 -8.26 -29.35 -29.25
N GLY A 509 -8.50 -29.57 -27.96
CA GLY A 509 -7.49 -30.09 -27.03
C GLY A 509 -6.44 -29.06 -26.57
N GLY A 510 -6.52 -27.82 -27.07
CA GLY A 510 -5.64 -26.72 -26.67
C GLY A 510 -5.78 -26.34 -25.20
N THR A 511 -4.80 -25.62 -24.68
CA THR A 511 -4.74 -25.25 -23.26
C THR A 511 -5.37 -23.89 -23.00
N VAL A 512 -6.19 -23.81 -21.95
CA VAL A 512 -6.74 -22.55 -21.43
C VAL A 512 -6.25 -22.38 -19.99
N TYR A 513 -5.45 -21.35 -19.71
CA TYR A 513 -5.01 -21.01 -18.36
C TYR A 513 -6.07 -20.16 -17.66
N LEU A 514 -6.60 -20.62 -16.54
CA LEU A 514 -7.53 -19.87 -15.72
C LEU A 514 -6.75 -19.14 -14.63
N LEU A 515 -6.77 -17.81 -14.66
CA LEU A 515 -6.10 -16.98 -13.67
C LEU A 515 -6.98 -16.79 -12.44
N GLY A 516 -6.58 -17.38 -11.31
CA GLY A 516 -7.27 -17.26 -10.04
C GLY A 516 -8.08 -18.49 -9.64
N GLY A 517 -8.43 -18.53 -8.35
CA GLY A 517 -9.19 -19.63 -7.75
C GLY A 517 -10.67 -19.64 -8.16
N PRO A 518 -11.47 -20.59 -7.67
CA PRO A 518 -12.91 -20.66 -7.94
C PRO A 518 -13.72 -19.42 -7.53
N ALA A 519 -13.19 -18.57 -6.65
CA ALA A 519 -13.81 -17.28 -6.31
C ALA A 519 -13.59 -16.20 -7.39
N ALA A 520 -12.59 -16.37 -8.26
CA ALA A 520 -12.29 -15.48 -9.37
C ALA A 520 -12.92 -15.98 -10.67
N ILE A 521 -12.74 -17.27 -10.97
CA ILE A 521 -13.34 -17.95 -12.12
C ILE A 521 -13.98 -19.23 -11.60
N ALA A 522 -15.30 -19.25 -11.50
CA ALA A 522 -16.05 -20.32 -10.85
C ALA A 522 -15.86 -21.66 -11.57
N GLN A 523 -16.08 -22.74 -10.82
CA GLN A 523 -15.97 -24.11 -11.35
C GLN A 523 -16.80 -24.35 -12.63
N PRO A 524 -18.03 -23.82 -12.78
CA PRO A 524 -18.81 -24.00 -14.01
C PRO A 524 -18.16 -23.47 -15.29
N VAL A 525 -17.29 -22.45 -15.20
CA VAL A 525 -16.52 -21.94 -16.34
C VAL A 525 -15.47 -22.97 -16.77
N GLU A 526 -14.74 -23.53 -15.80
CA GLU A 526 -13.75 -24.59 -16.04
C GLU A 526 -14.42 -25.85 -16.62
N ASP A 527 -15.55 -26.25 -16.06
CA ASP A 527 -16.32 -27.41 -16.53
C ASP A 527 -16.82 -27.19 -17.98
N SER A 528 -17.26 -25.98 -18.31
CA SER A 528 -17.68 -25.62 -19.68
C SER A 528 -16.54 -25.73 -20.69
N LEU A 529 -15.32 -25.28 -20.33
CA LEU A 529 -14.13 -25.40 -21.19
C LEU A 529 -13.73 -26.86 -21.40
N GLN A 530 -13.79 -27.68 -20.34
CA GLN A 530 -13.49 -29.11 -20.42
C GLN A 530 -14.54 -29.85 -21.26
N ALA A 531 -15.82 -29.52 -21.11
CA ALA A 531 -16.90 -30.08 -21.91
C ALA A 531 -16.76 -29.72 -23.40
N ALA A 532 -16.24 -28.53 -23.70
CA ALA A 532 -15.89 -28.10 -25.06
C ALA A 532 -14.58 -28.75 -25.60
N GLY A 533 -13.91 -29.60 -24.80
CA GLY A 533 -12.73 -30.37 -25.23
C GLY A 533 -11.39 -29.66 -25.05
N TYR A 534 -11.32 -28.58 -24.27
CA TYR A 534 -10.07 -27.90 -23.95
C TYR A 534 -9.44 -28.42 -22.65
N ARG A 535 -8.11 -28.29 -22.56
CA ARG A 535 -7.37 -28.52 -21.33
C ARG A 535 -7.35 -27.26 -20.48
N ALA A 536 -8.29 -27.15 -19.54
CA ALA A 536 -8.29 -26.08 -18.56
C ALA A 536 -7.21 -26.31 -17.48
N ILE A 537 -6.32 -25.34 -17.28
CA ILE A 537 -5.28 -25.36 -16.23
C ILE A 537 -5.48 -24.14 -15.33
N ARG A 538 -5.86 -24.38 -14.09
CA ARG A 538 -6.04 -23.32 -13.10
C ARG A 538 -4.73 -22.92 -12.44
N LEU A 539 -4.37 -21.64 -12.54
CA LEU A 539 -3.21 -21.03 -11.89
C LEU A 539 -3.71 -20.17 -10.73
N ALA A 540 -3.62 -20.69 -9.50
CA ALA A 540 -4.20 -20.05 -8.33
C ALA A 540 -3.41 -20.32 -7.04
N GLY A 541 -3.40 -19.33 -6.15
CA GLY A 541 -2.88 -19.44 -4.79
C GLY A 541 -3.87 -18.88 -3.75
N PRO A 542 -3.52 -18.95 -2.44
CA PRO A 542 -4.35 -18.41 -1.36
C PRO A 542 -4.46 -16.87 -1.36
N SER A 543 -3.58 -16.17 -2.07
CA SER A 543 -3.68 -14.73 -2.31
C SER A 543 -3.19 -14.38 -3.72
N ARG A 544 -3.38 -13.13 -4.14
CA ARG A 544 -2.87 -12.60 -5.42
C ARG A 544 -1.36 -12.78 -5.58
N VAL A 545 -0.61 -12.74 -4.47
CA VAL A 545 0.85 -12.94 -4.48
C VAL A 545 1.14 -14.38 -4.90
N GLU A 546 0.56 -15.37 -4.23
CA GLU A 546 0.77 -16.77 -4.58
C GLU A 546 0.16 -17.15 -5.94
N THR A 547 -0.96 -16.54 -6.34
CA THR A 547 -1.50 -16.69 -7.71
C THR A 547 -0.47 -16.24 -8.74
N ALA A 548 0.13 -15.05 -8.57
CA ALA A 548 1.19 -14.57 -9.45
C ALA A 548 2.41 -15.50 -9.49
N LEU A 549 2.77 -16.13 -8.37
CA LEU A 549 3.85 -17.13 -8.35
C LEU A 549 3.50 -18.38 -9.17
N ARG A 550 2.23 -18.82 -9.19
CA ARG A 550 1.79 -19.93 -10.07
C ARG A 550 1.86 -19.57 -11.54
N VAL A 551 1.53 -18.32 -11.88
CA VAL A 551 1.70 -17.81 -13.24
C VAL A 551 3.18 -17.74 -13.62
N ALA A 552 4.03 -17.26 -12.71
CA ALA A 552 5.47 -17.20 -12.92
C ALA A 552 6.10 -18.60 -13.13
N ASP A 553 5.65 -19.62 -12.39
CA ASP A 553 6.06 -21.02 -12.61
C ASP A 553 5.72 -21.48 -14.04
N GLU A 554 4.53 -21.16 -14.54
CA GLU A 554 4.09 -21.53 -15.90
C GLU A 554 4.86 -20.77 -16.99
N VAL A 555 5.13 -19.47 -16.79
CA VAL A 555 5.96 -18.66 -17.68
C VAL A 555 7.38 -19.23 -17.74
N ARG A 556 7.97 -19.57 -16.59
CA ARG A 556 9.32 -20.16 -16.53
C ARG A 556 9.37 -21.53 -17.20
N ALA A 557 8.32 -22.35 -17.07
CA ALA A 557 8.25 -23.63 -17.77
C ALA A 557 8.24 -23.48 -19.30
N ARG A 558 7.65 -22.38 -19.81
CA ARG A 558 7.64 -22.03 -21.24
C ARG A 558 8.94 -21.42 -21.72
N PHE A 559 9.58 -20.62 -20.88
CA PHE A 559 10.80 -19.87 -21.20
C PHE A 559 11.93 -20.22 -20.23
N PRO A 560 12.44 -21.47 -20.24
CA PRO A 560 13.41 -21.95 -19.25
C PRO A 560 14.79 -21.27 -19.37
N ASP A 561 15.13 -20.78 -20.56
CA ASP A 561 16.40 -20.10 -20.85
C ASP A 561 16.41 -18.63 -20.41
N VAL A 562 15.23 -18.05 -20.17
CA VAL A 562 15.12 -16.70 -19.61
C VAL A 562 15.40 -16.81 -18.12
N ARG A 563 16.25 -15.93 -17.58
CA ARG A 563 16.65 -15.95 -16.16
C ARG A 563 16.33 -14.65 -15.43
N ASP A 564 15.76 -13.66 -16.12
CA ASP A 564 15.23 -12.45 -15.50
C ASP A 564 13.87 -12.73 -14.85
N VAL A 565 13.52 -11.91 -13.86
CA VAL A 565 12.18 -11.82 -13.27
C VAL A 565 11.84 -10.36 -13.02
N ALA A 566 10.57 -9.99 -13.22
CA ALA A 566 10.06 -8.68 -12.82
C ALA A 566 9.22 -8.78 -11.53
N VAL A 567 9.38 -7.81 -10.65
CA VAL A 567 8.59 -7.64 -9.43
C VAL A 567 7.82 -6.33 -9.57
N ALA A 568 6.50 -6.40 -9.44
CA ALA A 568 5.61 -5.24 -9.41
C ALA A 568 4.83 -5.18 -8.09
N ARG A 569 4.18 -4.04 -7.85
CA ARG A 569 3.32 -3.85 -6.67
C ARG A 569 2.06 -4.71 -6.77
N ALA A 570 1.67 -5.34 -5.66
CA ALA A 570 0.49 -6.20 -5.58
C ALA A 570 -0.82 -5.47 -5.24
N TYR A 571 -0.76 -4.34 -4.54
CA TYR A 571 -1.93 -3.63 -3.98
C TYR A 571 -1.84 -2.14 -4.25
N GLY A 572 -2.96 -1.51 -4.63
CA GLY A 572 -3.03 -0.06 -4.76
C GLY A 572 -2.78 0.67 -3.43
N ALA A 573 -2.36 1.92 -3.52
CA ALA A 573 -2.33 2.83 -2.38
C ALA A 573 -3.76 3.17 -1.95
N SER A 574 -3.96 3.47 -0.67
CA SER A 574 -5.27 3.87 -0.14
C SER A 574 -5.83 5.07 -0.93
N GLY A 575 -7.02 4.91 -1.50
CA GLY A 575 -7.68 5.94 -2.32
C GLY A 575 -7.27 5.97 -3.80
N ASP A 576 -6.37 5.08 -4.22
CA ASP A 576 -5.98 4.88 -5.61
C ASP A 576 -5.72 3.38 -5.86
N ASP A 577 -6.81 2.61 -5.92
CA ASP A 577 -6.75 1.18 -6.22
C ASP A 577 -6.12 0.89 -7.60
N THR A 578 -6.18 1.87 -8.51
CA THR A 578 -5.59 1.75 -9.85
C THR A 578 -4.06 1.77 -9.84
N SER A 579 -3.42 2.32 -8.80
CA SER A 579 -1.97 2.25 -8.62
C SER A 579 -1.43 0.84 -8.35
N GLY A 580 -2.31 -0.15 -8.19
CA GLY A 580 -1.96 -1.56 -7.99
C GLY A 580 -1.65 -2.33 -9.27
N TRP A 581 -1.84 -1.76 -10.47
CA TRP A 581 -1.69 -2.49 -11.73
C TRP A 581 -0.81 -1.80 -12.80
N ALA A 582 -0.65 -0.48 -12.77
CA ALA A 582 -0.02 0.27 -13.87
C ALA A 582 1.40 -0.22 -14.24
N ASP A 583 2.27 -0.41 -13.24
CA ASP A 583 3.64 -0.87 -13.45
C ASP A 583 3.69 -2.33 -13.95
N SER A 584 2.75 -3.17 -13.52
CA SER A 584 2.64 -4.56 -14.00
C SER A 584 2.13 -4.67 -15.43
N VAL A 585 1.22 -3.78 -15.85
CA VAL A 585 0.69 -3.75 -17.22
C VAL A 585 1.75 -3.32 -18.22
N THR A 586 2.50 -2.27 -17.89
CA THR A 586 3.57 -1.76 -18.76
C THR A 586 4.75 -2.73 -18.85
N GLY A 587 5.15 -3.33 -17.72
CA GLY A 587 6.10 -4.44 -17.71
C GLY A 587 5.55 -5.71 -18.38
N GLY A 588 4.23 -5.91 -18.38
CA GLY A 588 3.55 -7.08 -18.93
C GLY A 588 3.80 -7.29 -20.42
N GLY A 589 3.78 -6.21 -21.21
CA GLY A 589 4.15 -6.29 -22.63
C GLY A 589 5.61 -6.74 -22.84
N PHE A 590 6.53 -6.25 -21.99
CA PHE A 590 7.93 -6.70 -22.04
C PHE A 590 8.05 -8.17 -21.66
N GLY A 591 7.35 -8.59 -20.60
CA GLY A 591 7.26 -9.97 -20.18
C GLY A 591 6.73 -10.89 -21.27
N ALA A 592 5.71 -10.45 -22.02
CA ALA A 592 5.14 -11.20 -23.14
C ALA A 592 6.14 -11.36 -24.31
N ARG A 593 6.95 -10.32 -24.57
CA ARG A 593 7.98 -10.33 -25.62
C ARG A 593 9.20 -11.16 -25.25
N ALA A 594 9.68 -11.00 -24.02
CA ALA A 594 10.97 -11.51 -23.57
C ALA A 594 10.85 -12.82 -22.76
N GLY A 595 9.63 -13.31 -22.51
CA GLY A 595 9.39 -14.49 -21.68
C GLY A 595 9.74 -14.27 -20.20
N VAL A 596 9.72 -13.02 -19.74
CA VAL A 596 10.09 -12.67 -18.36
C VAL A 596 8.87 -12.78 -17.45
N PRO A 597 8.88 -13.65 -16.42
CA PRO A 597 7.79 -13.74 -15.45
C PRO A 597 7.65 -12.45 -14.65
N ILE A 598 6.41 -12.10 -14.32
CA ILE A 598 6.09 -11.01 -13.39
C ILE A 598 5.52 -11.63 -12.11
N VAL A 599 6.15 -11.35 -10.99
CA VAL A 599 5.61 -11.63 -9.64
C VAL A 599 5.18 -10.33 -8.99
N VAL A 600 4.27 -10.40 -8.01
CA VAL A 600 3.77 -9.21 -7.32
C VAL A 600 4.09 -9.24 -5.84
N ASN A 601 4.38 -8.07 -5.27
CA ASN A 601 4.81 -7.92 -3.88
C ASN A 601 4.07 -6.76 -3.17
N PRO A 602 3.77 -6.85 -1.87
CA PRO A 602 3.32 -5.70 -1.08
C PRO A 602 4.34 -4.55 -1.09
N THR A 603 3.89 -3.31 -0.90
CA THR A 603 4.76 -2.13 -0.98
C THR A 603 5.90 -2.14 0.04
N ALA A 604 5.62 -2.52 1.29
CA ALA A 604 6.49 -2.18 2.42
C ALA A 604 7.73 -3.06 2.57
N ALA A 605 7.61 -4.36 2.29
CA ALA A 605 8.68 -5.34 2.51
C ALA A 605 8.50 -6.55 1.58
N LEU A 606 9.59 -7.29 1.35
CA LEU A 606 9.55 -8.50 0.53
C LEU A 606 8.69 -9.57 1.20
N HIS A 607 7.66 -10.03 0.50
CA HIS A 607 6.76 -11.06 0.97
C HIS A 607 7.49 -12.40 1.10
N PRO A 608 7.31 -13.17 2.19
CA PRO A 608 8.02 -14.44 2.38
C PRO A 608 7.87 -15.42 1.21
N ALA A 609 6.66 -15.57 0.65
CA ALA A 609 6.44 -16.45 -0.50
C ALA A 609 7.21 -16.00 -1.76
N VAL A 610 7.37 -14.69 -1.96
CA VAL A 610 8.15 -14.13 -3.08
C VAL A 610 9.63 -14.36 -2.83
N ALA A 611 10.12 -14.12 -1.62
CA ALA A 611 11.50 -14.41 -1.24
C ALA A 611 11.85 -15.89 -1.47
N ASP A 612 10.97 -16.80 -1.06
CA ASP A 612 11.14 -18.25 -1.22
C ASP A 612 11.13 -18.67 -2.68
N TRP A 613 10.28 -18.06 -3.50
CA TRP A 613 10.25 -18.30 -4.94
C TRP A 613 11.52 -17.79 -5.61
N LEU A 614 11.95 -16.55 -5.35
CA LEU A 614 13.17 -15.95 -5.92
C LEU A 614 14.42 -16.74 -5.54
N ARG A 615 14.50 -17.28 -4.32
CA ARG A 615 15.61 -18.16 -3.91
C ARG A 615 15.65 -19.47 -4.69
N ARG A 616 14.50 -20.03 -5.07
CA ARG A 616 14.41 -21.26 -5.87
C ARG A 616 14.68 -21.01 -7.35
N ASP A 617 14.13 -19.93 -7.90
CA ASP A 617 14.32 -19.54 -9.30
C ASP A 617 15.77 -19.10 -9.58
N ALA A 618 16.38 -18.40 -8.61
CA ALA A 618 17.72 -17.84 -8.66
C ALA A 618 17.95 -17.00 -9.93
N PRO A 619 17.24 -15.86 -10.06
CA PRO A 619 17.28 -15.06 -11.28
C PRO A 619 18.61 -14.31 -11.44
N ASP A 620 19.02 -14.11 -12.69
CA ASP A 620 20.22 -13.34 -13.02
C ASP A 620 20.02 -11.85 -12.69
N ARG A 621 18.80 -11.35 -12.91
CA ARG A 621 18.39 -9.98 -12.57
C ARG A 621 16.94 -9.94 -12.07
N THR A 622 16.72 -9.16 -11.01
CA THR A 622 15.37 -8.84 -10.53
C THR A 622 15.00 -7.42 -10.93
N LEU A 623 14.10 -7.27 -11.89
CA LEU A 623 13.58 -5.99 -12.36
C LEU A 623 12.50 -5.48 -11.40
N LEU A 624 12.75 -4.39 -10.68
CA LEU A 624 11.77 -3.74 -9.81
C LEU A 624 11.02 -2.70 -10.63
N LEU A 625 9.74 -2.97 -10.94
CA LEU A 625 8.89 -2.09 -11.71
C LEU A 625 8.16 -1.14 -10.77
N GLY A 626 8.46 0.16 -10.88
CA GLY A 626 7.89 1.21 -10.04
C GLY A 626 8.87 1.80 -9.02
N GLY A 627 8.58 3.03 -8.60
CA GLY A 627 9.41 3.78 -7.64
C GLY A 627 9.37 3.21 -6.22
N THR A 628 10.05 3.87 -5.28
CA THR A 628 10.05 3.45 -3.86
C THR A 628 8.69 3.59 -3.19
N ALA A 629 7.82 4.46 -3.71
CA ALA A 629 6.42 4.47 -3.33
C ALA A 629 5.76 3.13 -3.67
N ALA A 630 6.03 2.55 -4.85
CA ALA A 630 5.47 1.29 -5.32
C ALA A 630 6.05 0.07 -4.61
N LEU A 631 7.38 0.01 -4.55
CA LEU A 631 8.16 -1.05 -3.91
C LEU A 631 9.26 -0.41 -3.08
N ALA A 632 9.08 -0.37 -1.76
CA ALA A 632 9.97 0.33 -0.83
C ALA A 632 11.42 -0.18 -0.94
N SER A 633 12.38 0.63 -0.47
CA SER A 633 13.80 0.26 -0.46
C SER A 633 14.08 -1.05 0.31
N ALA A 634 13.22 -1.42 1.26
CA ALA A 634 13.30 -2.71 1.95
C ALA A 634 12.98 -3.91 1.05
N VAL A 635 12.11 -3.75 0.03
CA VAL A 635 11.88 -4.78 -1.00
C VAL A 635 13.14 -4.92 -1.86
N GLU A 636 13.69 -3.80 -2.32
CA GLU A 636 14.91 -3.78 -3.14
C GLU A 636 16.11 -4.41 -2.45
N ALA A 637 16.30 -4.12 -1.16
CA ALA A 637 17.35 -4.74 -0.37
C ALA A 637 17.15 -6.25 -0.14
N GLY A 638 15.91 -6.75 -0.31
CA GLY A 638 15.57 -8.16 -0.06
C GLY A 638 15.65 -9.07 -1.28
N VAL A 639 15.69 -8.52 -2.50
CA VAL A 639 15.69 -9.31 -3.75
C VAL A 639 17.11 -9.53 -4.29
N PRO A 640 17.39 -10.64 -4.99
CA PRO A 640 18.70 -10.85 -5.61
C PRO A 640 18.88 -9.97 -6.86
N ASN A 641 20.07 -9.40 -7.04
CA ASN A 641 20.45 -8.64 -8.24
C ASN A 641 19.42 -7.58 -8.68
N PRO A 642 19.02 -6.63 -7.79
CA PRO A 642 17.97 -5.67 -8.09
C PRO A 642 18.38 -4.68 -9.19
N SER A 643 17.43 -4.39 -10.09
CA SER A 643 17.52 -3.28 -11.04
C SER A 643 16.16 -2.58 -11.11
N ARG A 644 16.09 -1.35 -10.62
CA ARG A 644 14.84 -0.59 -10.56
C ARG A 644 14.59 0.19 -11.85
N ILE A 645 13.39 0.03 -12.39
CA ILE A 645 12.86 0.76 -13.54
C ILE A 645 11.64 1.56 -13.07
N SER A 646 11.78 2.89 -13.00
CA SER A 646 10.75 3.75 -12.40
C SER A 646 10.81 5.17 -12.94
N GLY A 647 9.65 5.83 -12.97
CA GLY A 647 9.54 7.28 -13.08
C GLY A 647 8.88 7.89 -11.83
N ALA A 648 8.71 9.22 -11.85
CA ALA A 648 8.01 9.93 -10.78
C ALA A 648 6.52 9.56 -10.70
N GLU A 649 5.92 9.25 -11.85
CA GLU A 649 4.51 8.87 -12.02
C GLU A 649 4.37 7.60 -12.86
N ARG A 650 3.19 6.97 -12.87
CA ARG A 650 2.93 5.72 -13.64
C ARG A 650 3.24 5.85 -15.14
N THR A 651 2.98 7.02 -15.72
CA THR A 651 3.26 7.33 -17.13
C THR A 651 4.77 7.48 -17.40
N ALA A 652 5.51 8.01 -16.43
CA ALA A 652 6.97 8.08 -16.48
C ALA A 652 7.63 6.71 -16.27
N THR A 653 7.05 5.82 -15.44
CA THR A 653 7.48 4.42 -15.36
C THR A 653 7.26 3.69 -16.69
N ALA A 654 6.11 3.90 -17.35
CA ALA A 654 5.85 3.34 -18.68
C ALA A 654 6.92 3.76 -19.71
N ALA A 655 7.27 5.05 -19.73
CA ALA A 655 8.34 5.58 -20.59
C ALA A 655 9.72 5.02 -20.22
N ALA A 656 10.02 4.83 -18.93
CA ALA A 656 11.26 4.21 -18.47
C ALA A 656 11.35 2.73 -18.89
N VAL A 657 10.25 1.98 -18.84
CA VAL A 657 10.18 0.59 -19.36
C VAL A 657 10.44 0.57 -20.87
N ALA A 658 9.79 1.43 -21.64
CA ALA A 658 9.99 1.52 -23.08
C ALA A 658 11.46 1.82 -23.45
N THR A 659 12.08 2.78 -22.78
CA THR A 659 13.47 3.18 -23.08
C THR A 659 14.52 2.21 -22.55
N THR A 660 14.32 1.66 -21.35
CA THR A 660 15.35 0.87 -20.66
C THR A 660 15.26 -0.62 -21.00
N LEU A 661 14.05 -1.18 -21.08
CA LEU A 661 13.85 -2.62 -21.31
C LEU A 661 13.63 -2.94 -22.78
N TRP A 662 12.91 -2.10 -23.52
CA TRP A 662 12.70 -2.30 -24.95
C TRP A 662 13.72 -1.59 -25.83
N HIS A 663 14.58 -0.75 -25.24
CA HIS A 663 15.56 0.08 -25.96
C HIS A 663 14.92 0.97 -27.03
N ALA A 664 13.69 1.46 -26.78
CA ALA A 664 13.01 2.38 -27.68
C ALA A 664 13.84 3.66 -27.86
N PRO A 665 14.18 4.06 -29.10
CA PRO A 665 15.04 5.20 -29.34
C PRO A 665 14.29 6.53 -29.12
N GLY A 666 15.05 7.58 -28.80
CA GLY A 666 14.49 8.93 -28.62
C GLY A 666 14.12 9.64 -29.92
N THR A 667 14.64 9.17 -31.06
CA THR A 667 14.40 9.64 -32.42
C THR A 667 14.46 8.44 -33.37
N GLY A 668 13.89 8.52 -34.56
CA GLY A 668 13.84 7.40 -35.49
C GLY A 668 12.61 6.51 -35.33
N PRO A 669 12.43 5.53 -36.25
CA PRO A 669 11.30 4.60 -36.27
C PRO A 669 11.04 3.91 -34.93
N ARG A 670 9.82 4.03 -34.42
CA ARG A 670 9.33 3.46 -33.16
C ARG A 670 7.82 3.24 -33.21
N SER A 671 7.32 2.33 -32.39
CA SER A 671 5.88 2.05 -32.31
C SER A 671 5.45 1.90 -30.86
N PHE A 672 4.27 2.36 -30.51
CA PHE A 672 3.76 2.26 -29.14
C PHE A 672 2.28 1.89 -29.11
N VAL A 673 1.93 1.01 -28.19
CA VAL A 673 0.54 0.79 -27.80
C VAL A 673 0.17 1.81 -26.73
N VAL A 674 -0.98 2.46 -26.84
CA VAL A 674 -1.43 3.51 -25.92
C VAL A 674 -2.70 3.06 -25.19
N ILE A 675 -2.66 3.14 -23.86
CA ILE A 675 -3.82 2.86 -22.99
C ILE A 675 -4.11 4.03 -22.06
N ASN A 676 -5.34 4.10 -21.53
CA ASN A 676 -5.66 5.02 -20.45
C ASN A 676 -5.19 4.45 -19.09
N GLY A 677 -4.21 5.13 -18.47
CA GLY A 677 -3.61 4.75 -17.20
C GLY A 677 -4.44 5.10 -15.95
N GLU A 678 -5.51 5.88 -16.09
CA GLU A 678 -6.40 6.30 -14.98
C GLU A 678 -7.79 5.66 -15.05
N HIS A 679 -8.15 5.08 -16.20
CA HIS A 679 -9.44 4.44 -16.36
C HIS A 679 -9.60 3.27 -15.36
N PRO A 680 -10.74 3.13 -14.66
CA PRO A 680 -10.95 2.07 -13.66
C PRO A 680 -10.70 0.66 -14.20
N SER A 681 -11.07 0.42 -15.46
CA SER A 681 -10.85 -0.84 -16.16
C SER A 681 -9.61 -0.84 -17.06
N GLY A 682 -8.75 0.20 -16.99
CA GLY A 682 -7.55 0.35 -17.84
C GLY A 682 -6.60 -0.85 -17.79
N TRP A 683 -6.58 -1.55 -16.66
CA TRP A 683 -5.86 -2.81 -16.49
C TRP A 683 -6.28 -3.88 -17.49
N ALA A 684 -7.58 -4.01 -17.78
CA ALA A 684 -8.11 -5.07 -18.64
C ALA A 684 -7.71 -4.84 -20.10
N PHE A 685 -7.80 -3.58 -20.56
CA PHE A 685 -7.33 -3.16 -21.88
C PHE A 685 -5.82 -3.39 -22.05
N GLY A 686 -5.03 -2.96 -21.06
CA GLY A 686 -3.57 -3.08 -21.12
C GLY A 686 -3.06 -4.51 -21.05
N LEU A 687 -3.64 -5.36 -20.19
CA LEU A 687 -3.28 -6.78 -20.12
C LEU A 687 -3.63 -7.53 -21.41
N ALA A 688 -4.80 -7.27 -22.00
CA ALA A 688 -5.20 -7.85 -23.27
C ALA A 688 -4.23 -7.46 -24.41
N ALA A 689 -3.74 -6.22 -24.40
CA ALA A 689 -2.81 -5.70 -25.39
C ALA A 689 -1.35 -6.16 -25.23
N GLY A 690 -0.99 -6.82 -24.11
CA GLY A 690 0.40 -7.21 -23.81
C GLY A 690 1.06 -8.05 -24.93
N GLY A 691 0.33 -9.02 -25.47
CA GLY A 691 0.86 -9.85 -26.55
C GLY A 691 0.88 -9.15 -27.91
N LEU A 692 -0.03 -8.19 -28.14
CA LEU A 692 -0.01 -7.35 -29.34
C LEU A 692 1.20 -6.41 -29.32
N ALA A 693 1.49 -5.83 -28.16
CA ALA A 693 2.71 -5.06 -27.91
C ALA A 693 3.96 -5.91 -28.20
N ALA A 694 3.97 -7.18 -27.77
CA ALA A 694 5.07 -8.11 -28.04
C ALA A 694 5.27 -8.40 -29.54
N ASP A 695 4.18 -8.76 -30.24
CA ASP A 695 4.18 -9.07 -31.68
C ASP A 695 4.66 -7.88 -32.53
N SER A 696 4.25 -6.67 -32.15
CA SER A 696 4.54 -5.44 -32.90
C SER A 696 5.81 -4.73 -32.43
N ALA A 697 6.57 -5.30 -31.49
CA ALA A 697 7.73 -4.65 -30.88
C ALA A 697 7.42 -3.26 -30.30
N ALA A 698 6.19 -3.06 -29.82
CA ALA A 698 5.63 -1.77 -29.47
C ALA A 698 5.35 -1.67 -27.96
N PRO A 699 6.20 -0.98 -27.17
CA PRO A 699 6.00 -0.84 -25.74
C PRO A 699 4.66 -0.17 -25.41
N ILE A 700 4.08 -0.52 -24.26
CA ILE A 700 2.84 0.10 -23.79
C ILE A 700 3.18 1.43 -23.10
N LEU A 701 2.65 2.53 -23.65
CA LEU A 701 2.63 3.86 -23.04
C LEU A 701 1.24 4.17 -22.48
N MET A 702 1.19 5.16 -21.58
CA MET A 702 -0.04 5.57 -20.91
C MET A 702 -0.39 7.02 -21.20
N VAL A 703 -1.69 7.28 -21.37
CA VAL A 703 -2.29 8.61 -21.26
C VAL A 703 -3.19 8.69 -20.03
N THR A 704 -3.53 9.90 -19.60
CA THR A 704 -4.40 10.20 -18.46
C THR A 704 -5.53 11.13 -18.92
N GLY A 705 -6.06 12.01 -18.07
CA GLY A 705 -6.86 13.15 -18.53
C GLY A 705 -6.18 14.07 -19.57
N GLU A 706 -4.87 13.91 -19.79
CA GLU A 706 -4.06 14.58 -20.82
C GLU A 706 -3.00 13.63 -21.41
N VAL A 707 -2.23 14.08 -22.42
CA VAL A 707 -1.03 13.37 -22.89
C VAL A 707 0.16 13.82 -22.03
N PRO A 708 0.70 12.97 -21.13
CA PRO A 708 1.73 13.38 -20.19
C PRO A 708 3.06 13.65 -20.89
N ALA A 709 3.89 14.54 -20.32
CA ALA A 709 5.18 14.92 -20.90
C ALA A 709 6.11 13.72 -21.19
N ALA A 710 6.08 12.68 -20.35
CA ALA A 710 6.86 11.46 -20.55
C ALA A 710 6.42 10.66 -21.80
N THR A 711 5.11 10.60 -22.06
CA THR A 711 4.55 9.98 -23.27
C THR A 711 4.82 10.87 -24.48
N ALA A 712 4.55 12.17 -24.36
CA ALA A 712 4.81 13.16 -25.41
C ALA A 712 6.26 13.15 -25.90
N ALA A 713 7.24 13.00 -24.99
CA ALA A 713 8.66 12.93 -25.35
C ALA A 713 9.03 11.70 -26.20
N LEU A 714 8.31 10.59 -26.04
CA LEU A 714 8.53 9.36 -26.80
C LEU A 714 7.71 9.27 -28.09
N VAL A 715 6.59 9.99 -28.19
CA VAL A 715 5.76 9.99 -29.40
C VAL A 715 6.00 11.19 -30.29
N GLY A 716 6.57 12.27 -29.74
CA GLY A 716 6.86 13.51 -30.46
C GLY A 716 7.93 13.32 -31.54
N ALA A 717 7.58 13.56 -32.80
CA ALA A 717 8.49 13.60 -33.94
C ALA A 717 8.18 14.83 -34.81
N CYS A 718 9.13 15.21 -35.67
CA CYS A 718 8.88 16.21 -36.69
C CYS A 718 9.27 15.65 -38.05
N GLY A 719 8.35 15.70 -39.03
CA GLY A 719 8.49 15.02 -40.34
C GLY A 719 7.92 13.58 -40.39
N PRO A 720 7.84 12.93 -41.58
CA PRO A 720 6.96 11.76 -41.80
C PRO A 720 7.63 10.37 -41.90
N PRO A 721 6.98 9.29 -41.39
CA PRO A 721 6.77 9.02 -39.98
C PRO A 721 7.95 8.26 -39.37
N GLU A 722 8.34 8.69 -38.18
CA GLU A 722 9.21 7.92 -37.30
C GLU A 722 8.42 7.24 -36.16
N VAL A 723 7.13 7.53 -35.98
CA VAL A 723 6.32 6.95 -34.89
C VAL A 723 5.04 6.31 -35.44
N ALA A 724 4.61 5.21 -34.82
CA ALA A 724 3.32 4.58 -35.09
C ALA A 724 2.62 4.29 -33.76
N LEU A 725 1.36 4.73 -33.64
CA LEU A 725 0.57 4.58 -32.42
C LEU A 725 -0.67 3.71 -32.64
N LEU A 726 -0.98 2.90 -31.63
CA LEU A 726 -2.21 2.12 -31.56
C LEU A 726 -2.90 2.34 -30.22
N ILE A 727 -4.06 2.97 -30.23
CA ILE A 727 -4.91 3.14 -29.05
C ILE A 727 -5.75 1.89 -28.81
N ILE A 728 -5.84 1.48 -27.54
CA ILE A 728 -6.70 0.39 -27.10
C ILE A 728 -7.89 0.96 -26.31
N GLY A 729 -9.10 0.73 -26.81
CA GLY A 729 -10.34 1.25 -26.26
C GLY A 729 -10.95 2.34 -27.14
N ASP A 730 -12.26 2.57 -27.02
CA ASP A 730 -12.99 3.60 -27.78
C ASP A 730 -12.78 5.03 -27.24
N ALA A 731 -13.51 6.00 -27.80
CA ALA A 731 -13.45 7.41 -27.39
C ALA A 731 -13.93 7.67 -25.94
N THR A 732 -14.64 6.74 -25.29
CA THR A 732 -14.99 6.84 -23.87
C THR A 732 -13.84 6.42 -22.96
N VAL A 733 -12.96 5.55 -23.46
CA VAL A 733 -11.77 5.07 -22.75
C VAL A 733 -10.57 5.98 -22.99
N VAL A 734 -10.29 6.33 -24.25
CA VAL A 734 -9.27 7.31 -24.64
C VAL A 734 -9.95 8.36 -25.52
N PRO A 735 -10.28 9.54 -24.97
CA PRO A 735 -10.99 10.60 -25.69
C PRO A 735 -10.35 11.03 -27.00
N GLU A 736 -11.19 11.46 -27.95
CA GLU A 736 -10.71 11.91 -29.26
C GLU A 736 -9.81 13.14 -29.17
N SER A 737 -9.95 13.97 -28.13
CA SER A 737 -9.03 15.07 -27.84
C SER A 737 -7.61 14.60 -27.55
N LEU A 738 -7.44 13.47 -26.85
CA LEU A 738 -6.13 12.88 -26.59
C LEU A 738 -5.55 12.27 -27.85
N ARG A 739 -6.38 11.58 -28.65
CA ARG A 739 -5.97 11.06 -29.96
C ARG A 739 -5.48 12.18 -30.87
N ALA A 740 -6.23 13.28 -30.99
CA ALA A 740 -5.82 14.43 -31.77
C ALA A 740 -4.48 15.01 -31.28
N THR A 741 -4.28 15.07 -29.97
CA THR A 741 -2.99 15.51 -29.39
C THR A 741 -1.85 14.56 -29.73
N LEU A 742 -2.09 13.23 -29.74
CA LEU A 742 -1.10 12.23 -30.15
C LEU A 742 -0.79 12.33 -31.65
N ASP A 743 -1.80 12.54 -32.49
CA ASP A 743 -1.65 12.76 -33.93
C ASP A 743 -0.83 14.03 -34.23
N ASP A 744 -1.08 15.12 -33.49
CA ASP A 744 -0.30 16.36 -33.59
C ASP A 744 1.18 16.16 -33.20
N LEU A 745 1.46 15.29 -32.23
CA LEU A 745 2.82 14.97 -31.78
C LEU A 745 3.56 14.05 -32.76
N ASP A 746 2.87 13.12 -33.42
CA ASP A 746 3.42 12.17 -34.40
C ASP A 746 3.54 12.78 -35.82
N GLY A 747 2.80 13.86 -36.12
CA GLY A 747 2.72 14.45 -37.47
C GLY A 747 3.10 15.94 -37.59
N GLY A 748 3.59 16.58 -36.53
CA GLY A 748 3.81 18.02 -36.48
C GLY A 748 4.85 18.57 -37.47
N ALA A 749 4.62 19.77 -38.00
CA ALA A 749 5.59 20.49 -38.83
C ALA A 749 6.85 20.86 -38.02
N CYS A 750 8.05 20.49 -38.51
CA CYS A 750 9.31 20.90 -37.87
C CYS A 750 9.40 22.44 -37.79
N PRO A 751 9.90 23.02 -36.68
CA PRO A 751 10.17 24.45 -36.62
C PRO A 751 11.16 24.85 -37.72
N ALA A 752 10.89 25.98 -38.40
CA ALA A 752 11.82 26.53 -39.38
C ALA A 752 13.12 26.93 -38.67
N GLY A 753 14.24 26.34 -39.10
CA GLY A 753 15.56 26.49 -38.47
C GLY A 753 16.16 27.88 -38.53
#